data_AF-A0AAD6IPW7-F1
#
_entry.id   AF-A0AAD6IPW7-F1
#
_cell.length_a   1.000
_cell.length_b   1.000
_cell.length_c   1.000
_cell.angle_alpha   90.00
_cell.angle_beta   90.00
_cell.angle_gamma   90.00
#
_symmetry.space_group_name_H-M   'P 1'
#
loop_
_entity.id
_entity.type
_entity.pdbx_description
1 polymer ?
#
loop_
_entity_poly.entity_id
_entity_poly.type
_entity_poly.pdbx_seq_one_letter_code
_entity_poly.pdbx_strand_id
1 'polypeptide(L)'
;MALTKIGALQKLAIARRVGLRPTWRQRAGCPLTAPARLPLMRCLSTTNSLKSAETVETESSTPTETEEWQVAFEDKIPPKLVFEEFGDIREYLSKWQVLNPLDMDPVRQSTSNRQGELPTPIVGSMPNNREALDVWGVRERRNENADNDMFGSEHLEPGDLIARLDSYGSFSYGIYVRSVHKQKQFYITNGNWRICSMIELDYVIKGFAPPELLEPLKEWFPDTEAIPQADIQVAPEGGLPRPVGAPLLVMMSNFKTHIVEFYRQHSRALDNLHELVADDSDVTCLTLDQLTMTALGIEESELNSVNLFAVHQAVRRHPFLIERDNVSVFSQNYLVQPKTVAKMVKQVVDWTHEHQDHLVRSVMGKDVPGSREHPMQQFISKAQRLIRLSRKVRSPTIMSSVGPSAQKFQRGQDGKPLVFREMPTETFNANDQKILEFLQLYAVPATVMPSGTLRSTATHIMRATGMYNTLGLSEASTRLLLQELGVIAPWENLYPLDQHLMLPGHGGSVLKELEHEEIEESCANLTSDQLQDSMQDLRKDWGDLPVYCVDDATAEEIDDGVSLEKIPGSDDTFWVRIHVANPTAFLKHDDPIMRNAASRITATYIPERTYPMLPNTLTQGHFSLAPGRPVLTISAKMNLQGEILDTEIKNGRIHNVITITHGTLRKYFNKTSKQFKVTRTVGGEFIEPQLSKNKNVHETLLPEDEERFNTLRQLMLAFRQQRIKNGAIDLAPLHAPTSVSVQTGGPMKPYEIQATVGRYYLGDPIISLGLHDFDPYEVRDASKDNLISLVMNMAGNVTGRFLASRNIPAIFDGTWYDPEYQRVTNENVSVFGGKNFYALSPPLSYAKSSPIPHHTMGFDSYVKSTSPLRRYNDIIAHYQIEAALRFEHEHGRQFDALVDCPEATEPAIPEIESESANIEAESNTSDEITPPISTSTSTSILPFSKADLDAQLEYHAPVLARLHDVEDFSTQHWVCMFLFRAFYFAECDLPETFPCLIRIPRNRPRHEDPGYSASVTNLGIECTVTVPPSFPDSDKLDVYSLVEAKIISVDMATLQVTLEAVKFVKPFERTGEWA
;
A
#
# COMPACT_ATOMS: atom_id res chain seq x y z
N MET A 1 13.65 -25.34 15.75
CA MET A 1 13.26 -24.62 16.98
C MET A 1 14.41 -24.47 17.96
N ALA A 2 14.74 -25.39 18.88
CA ALA A 2 15.72 -25.11 19.95
C ALA A 2 17.10 -24.58 19.45
N LEU A 3 17.78 -25.30 18.55
CA LEU A 3 19.05 -24.85 17.98
C LEU A 3 18.92 -23.55 17.14
N THR A 4 17.77 -23.36 16.49
CA THR A 4 17.46 -22.16 15.69
C THR A 4 17.24 -20.93 16.57
N LYS A 5 16.43 -21.03 17.65
CA LYS A 5 16.27 -19.98 18.67
C LYS A 5 17.60 -19.70 19.37
N ILE A 6 18.44 -20.71 19.67
CA ILE A 6 19.79 -20.49 20.22
C ILE A 6 20.69 -19.67 19.25
N GLY A 7 20.69 -20.01 17.96
CA GLY A 7 21.44 -19.25 16.94
C GLY A 7 20.93 -17.82 16.75
N ALA A 8 19.60 -17.63 16.78
CA ALA A 8 18.97 -16.30 16.71
C ALA A 8 19.26 -15.46 17.97
N LEU A 9 19.20 -16.05 19.17
CA LEU A 9 19.61 -15.41 20.43
C LEU A 9 21.10 -15.03 20.42
N GLN A 10 21.96 -15.83 19.78
CA GLN A 10 23.37 -15.47 19.55
C GLN A 10 23.50 -14.30 18.56
N LYS A 11 22.76 -14.28 17.45
CA LYS A 11 22.71 -13.13 16.52
C LYS A 11 22.23 -11.85 17.23
N LEU A 12 21.14 -11.91 17.99
CA LEU A 12 20.62 -10.79 18.81
C LEU A 12 21.64 -10.32 19.87
N ALA A 13 22.31 -11.25 20.57
CA ALA A 13 23.36 -10.90 21.53
C ALA A 13 24.62 -10.30 20.88
N ILE A 14 24.90 -10.64 19.62
CA ILE A 14 25.97 -10.01 18.81
C ILE A 14 25.53 -8.61 18.35
N ALA A 15 24.32 -8.45 17.82
CA ALA A 15 23.76 -7.15 17.43
C ALA A 15 23.76 -6.15 18.60
N ARG A 16 23.40 -6.61 19.81
CA ARG A 16 23.50 -5.84 21.06
C ARG A 16 24.91 -5.36 21.42
N ARG A 17 25.97 -6.00 20.91
CA ARG A 17 27.37 -5.55 21.08
C ARG A 17 27.85 -4.59 19.98
N VAL A 18 27.09 -4.43 18.90
CA VAL A 18 27.40 -3.55 17.76
C VAL A 18 26.66 -2.21 17.85
N GLY A 19 26.02 -1.92 18.99
CA GLY A 19 25.40 -0.62 19.34
C GLY A 19 26.41 0.52 19.60
N LEU A 20 27.46 0.61 18.78
CA LEU A 20 28.43 1.71 18.65
C LEU A 20 29.00 1.63 17.22
N ARG A 21 29.07 2.77 16.50
CA ARG A 21 29.56 2.87 15.10
C ARG A 21 30.84 2.04 14.85
N PRO A 22 30.91 1.25 13.77
CA PRO A 22 32.18 0.74 13.28
C PRO A 22 32.42 1.00 11.78
N THR A 23 33.15 2.07 11.47
CA THR A 23 33.93 2.22 10.25
C THR A 23 35.23 1.38 10.33
N TRP A 24 35.29 0.17 9.77
CA TRP A 24 36.53 -0.63 9.70
C TRP A 24 36.62 -1.48 8.42
N ARG A 25 37.35 -1.03 7.39
CA ARG A 25 38.78 -1.31 7.12
C ARG A 25 39.23 -2.78 7.22
N GLN A 26 39.66 -3.29 6.05
CA GLN A 26 40.19 -4.62 5.76
C GLN A 26 41.47 -5.01 6.54
N ARG A 27 41.72 -6.33 6.62
CA ARG A 27 43.05 -6.93 6.45
C ARG A 27 42.98 -8.30 5.77
N ALA A 28 43.89 -8.55 4.83
CA ALA A 28 44.00 -9.79 4.04
C ALA A 28 45.30 -10.55 4.36
N GLY A 29 45.38 -11.85 4.01
CA GLY A 29 46.67 -12.56 3.99
C GLY A 29 46.69 -14.11 3.93
N CYS A 30 46.51 -14.69 2.73
CA CYS A 30 47.25 -15.85 2.14
C CYS A 30 47.40 -17.22 2.89
N PRO A 31 47.90 -18.31 2.24
CA PRO A 31 48.07 -18.60 0.79
C PRO A 31 47.62 -20.01 0.29
N LEU A 32 47.42 -20.11 -1.03
CA LEU A 32 47.71 -21.20 -1.99
C LEU A 32 47.86 -22.69 -1.56
N THR A 33 47.20 -23.60 -2.30
CA THR A 33 47.84 -24.77 -2.97
C THR A 33 47.02 -25.29 -4.18
N ALA A 34 47.71 -25.79 -5.22
CA ALA A 34 47.17 -26.57 -6.36
C ALA A 34 48.14 -27.77 -6.61
N PRO A 35 47.73 -28.92 -7.21
CA PRO A 35 47.60 -29.10 -8.68
C PRO A 35 46.51 -30.19 -9.06
N ALA A 36 46.39 -30.86 -10.22
CA ALA A 36 47.10 -30.84 -11.52
C ALA A 36 46.22 -31.26 -12.75
N ARG A 37 46.41 -30.54 -13.86
CA ARG A 37 46.20 -30.80 -15.30
C ARG A 37 45.99 -32.25 -15.88
N LEU A 38 44.99 -32.32 -16.79
CA LEU A 38 44.99 -32.89 -18.18
C LEU A 38 44.98 -34.43 -18.39
N PRO A 39 44.57 -34.98 -19.58
CA PRO A 39 44.44 -34.33 -20.91
C PRO A 39 43.14 -34.53 -21.73
N LEU A 40 43.11 -33.91 -22.91
CA LEU A 40 42.06 -33.96 -23.95
C LEU A 40 41.98 -35.32 -24.67
N MET A 41 40.82 -35.61 -25.28
CA MET A 41 40.79 -36.13 -26.66
C MET A 41 39.55 -35.65 -27.46
N ARG A 42 39.76 -35.37 -28.76
CA ARG A 42 38.72 -35.06 -29.76
C ARG A 42 38.33 -36.34 -30.51
N CYS A 43 37.07 -36.43 -30.96
CA CYS A 43 36.65 -36.87 -32.30
C CYS A 43 35.15 -36.56 -32.46
N LEU A 44 34.76 -35.61 -33.32
CA LEU A 44 34.37 -35.82 -34.72
C LEU A 44 33.04 -36.57 -34.88
N SER A 45 31.99 -35.81 -35.17
CA SER A 45 30.74 -36.32 -35.73
C SER A 45 30.88 -36.60 -37.22
N THR A 46 30.24 -37.66 -37.70
CA THR A 46 30.12 -37.96 -39.13
C THR A 46 28.66 -38.10 -39.52
N THR A 47 28.25 -37.26 -40.48
CA THR A 47 27.01 -37.40 -41.23
C THR A 47 26.95 -38.72 -41.99
N ASN A 48 25.76 -39.31 -42.14
CA ASN A 48 25.34 -39.83 -43.45
C ASN A 48 23.82 -39.94 -43.59
N SER A 49 23.38 -39.89 -44.84
CA SER A 49 22.01 -39.62 -45.30
C SER A 49 21.38 -40.83 -46.03
N LEU A 50 20.16 -40.61 -46.57
CA LEU A 50 19.41 -41.44 -47.57
C LEU A 50 18.53 -42.55 -46.93
N LYS A 51 17.30 -42.85 -47.41
CA LYS A 51 16.45 -42.28 -48.50
C LYS A 51 14.99 -42.82 -48.43
N SER A 52 14.02 -42.06 -48.97
CA SER A 52 12.80 -42.43 -49.78
C SER A 52 12.05 -43.77 -49.55
N ALA A 53 10.74 -43.96 -49.77
CA ALA A 53 9.63 -43.16 -50.34
C ALA A 53 8.30 -43.56 -49.59
N GLU A 54 7.07 -43.15 -49.88
CA GLU A 54 6.38 -43.00 -51.18
C GLU A 54 5.09 -42.15 -51.08
N THR A 55 4.52 -41.76 -52.22
CA THR A 55 3.50 -40.71 -52.43
C THR A 55 2.09 -41.23 -52.72
N VAL A 56 1.05 -40.42 -52.45
CA VAL A 56 -0.23 -40.42 -53.21
C VAL A 56 -0.68 -38.97 -53.43
N GLU A 57 -1.21 -38.69 -54.62
CA GLU A 57 -1.52 -37.34 -55.15
C GLU A 57 -3.01 -36.92 -55.01
N THR A 58 -3.30 -35.72 -55.54
CA THR A 58 -4.50 -34.89 -55.38
C THR A 58 -5.45 -34.87 -56.59
N GLU A 59 -6.73 -34.55 -56.35
CA GLU A 59 -7.65 -33.87 -57.29
C GLU A 59 -8.40 -32.79 -56.47
N SER A 60 -8.37 -31.47 -56.70
CA SER A 60 -8.60 -30.61 -57.89
C SER A 60 -10.08 -30.27 -58.16
N SER A 61 -10.49 -29.02 -57.90
CA SER A 61 -11.40 -28.26 -58.79
C SER A 61 -11.45 -26.77 -58.43
N THR A 62 -11.46 -25.91 -59.45
CA THR A 62 -11.82 -24.49 -59.43
C THR A 62 -12.92 -24.26 -60.46
N PRO A 63 -13.70 -23.17 -60.35
CA PRO A 63 -13.84 -22.30 -61.54
C PRO A 63 -13.91 -20.78 -61.23
N THR A 64 -13.26 -19.99 -62.11
CA THR A 64 -13.69 -18.72 -62.79
C THR A 64 -14.82 -17.83 -62.20
N GLU A 65 -14.86 -16.50 -62.31
CA GLU A 65 -14.08 -15.54 -63.15
C GLU A 65 -14.18 -14.07 -62.65
N THR A 66 -13.20 -13.27 -63.08
CA THR A 66 -13.08 -11.78 -63.19
C THR A 66 -14.24 -10.82 -62.87
N GLU A 67 -13.89 -9.70 -62.21
CA GLU A 67 -14.16 -8.34 -62.74
C GLU A 67 -13.02 -7.37 -62.36
N GLU A 68 -12.66 -6.43 -63.25
CA GLU A 68 -11.44 -5.61 -63.17
C GLU A 68 -11.67 -4.20 -62.58
N TRP A 69 -10.66 -3.65 -61.88
CA TRP A 69 -10.49 -2.20 -61.74
C TRP A 69 -9.07 -1.81 -62.19
N GLN A 70 -8.98 -1.24 -63.39
CA GLN A 70 -7.72 -0.72 -63.95
C GLN A 70 -7.40 0.65 -63.35
N VAL A 71 -6.19 0.83 -62.82
CA VAL A 71 -5.58 2.15 -62.60
C VAL A 71 -4.28 2.19 -63.38
N ALA A 72 -4.12 3.23 -64.21
CA ALA A 72 -2.99 3.34 -65.12
C ALA A 72 -1.68 3.60 -64.38
N PHE A 73 -0.65 2.80 -64.70
CA PHE A 73 0.73 3.12 -64.37
C PHE A 73 1.35 3.94 -65.52
N GLU A 74 1.61 5.22 -65.28
CA GLU A 74 2.57 6.00 -66.07
C GLU A 74 3.91 6.10 -65.34
N ASP A 75 4.98 6.00 -66.14
CA ASP A 75 6.37 5.79 -65.77
C ASP A 75 6.90 6.57 -64.54
N LYS A 76 7.37 5.83 -63.53
CA LYS A 76 8.42 6.28 -62.60
C LYS A 76 9.50 5.20 -62.43
N ILE A 77 10.74 5.66 -62.60
CA ILE A 77 11.99 4.88 -62.78
C ILE A 77 12.24 3.89 -61.62
N PRO A 78 12.74 2.66 -61.88
CA PRO A 78 13.05 1.69 -60.81
C PRO A 78 14.25 2.14 -59.95
N PRO A 79 14.18 2.03 -58.60
CA PRO A 79 15.23 2.51 -57.69
C PRO A 79 16.56 1.73 -57.75
N LYS A 80 16.66 0.64 -58.53
CA LYS A 80 17.91 -0.12 -58.68
C LYS A 80 19.04 0.66 -59.37
N LEU A 81 18.71 1.53 -60.33
CA LEU A 81 19.71 2.25 -61.13
C LEU A 81 20.49 3.31 -60.33
N VAL A 82 19.87 3.95 -59.35
CA VAL A 82 20.49 5.05 -58.59
C VAL A 82 21.50 4.52 -57.56
N PHE A 83 21.30 3.32 -57.02
CA PHE A 83 22.24 2.75 -56.04
C PHE A 83 23.56 2.31 -56.68
N GLU A 84 23.50 1.78 -57.91
CA GLU A 84 24.69 1.39 -58.70
C GLU A 84 25.53 2.59 -59.12
N GLU A 85 24.94 3.79 -59.22
CA GLU A 85 25.62 5.02 -59.65
C GLU A 85 26.42 5.71 -58.54
N PHE A 86 26.00 5.60 -57.27
CA PHE A 86 26.65 6.31 -56.15
C PHE A 86 27.52 5.45 -55.23
N GLY A 87 27.34 4.12 -55.17
CA GLY A 87 28.23 3.20 -54.46
C GLY A 87 28.29 3.32 -52.91
N ASP A 88 27.85 4.42 -52.32
CA ASP A 88 27.67 4.62 -50.87
C ASP A 88 26.19 4.88 -50.54
N ILE A 89 25.63 4.00 -49.70
CA ILE A 89 24.25 4.09 -49.21
C ILE A 89 23.97 5.36 -48.41
N ARG A 90 24.98 5.95 -47.74
CA ARG A 90 24.82 7.18 -46.96
C ARG A 90 24.66 8.39 -47.87
N GLU A 91 25.41 8.46 -48.96
CA GLU A 91 25.30 9.57 -49.92
C GLU A 91 23.98 9.49 -50.71
N TYR A 92 23.55 8.27 -51.08
CA TYR A 92 22.23 8.02 -51.65
C TYR A 92 21.10 8.47 -50.70
N LEU A 93 21.11 8.04 -49.44
CA LEU A 93 20.07 8.40 -48.48
C LEU A 93 20.06 9.90 -48.16
N SER A 94 21.22 10.55 -48.08
CA SER A 94 21.32 11.99 -47.87
C SER A 94 20.74 12.79 -49.05
N LYS A 95 21.07 12.43 -50.29
CA LYS A 95 20.49 13.08 -51.49
C LYS A 95 19.01 12.74 -51.65
N TRP A 96 18.58 11.53 -51.27
CA TRP A 96 17.17 11.15 -51.25
C TRP A 96 16.37 11.99 -50.24
N GLN A 97 16.90 12.27 -49.04
CA GLN A 97 16.29 13.21 -48.07
C GLN A 97 16.24 14.65 -48.59
N VAL A 98 17.25 15.11 -49.34
CA VAL A 98 17.24 16.46 -49.95
C VAL A 98 16.20 16.57 -51.07
N LEU A 99 16.01 15.50 -51.85
CA LEU A 99 15.01 15.44 -52.93
C LEU A 99 13.59 15.10 -52.46
N ASN A 100 13.44 14.54 -51.26
CA ASN A 100 12.16 14.21 -50.62
C ASN A 100 12.14 14.81 -49.20
N PRO A 101 11.98 16.14 -49.06
CA PRO A 101 11.81 16.76 -47.75
C PRO A 101 10.58 16.18 -47.01
N LEU A 102 10.62 16.25 -45.67
CA LEU A 102 9.73 15.55 -44.72
C LEU A 102 8.24 15.98 -44.71
N ASP A 103 7.72 16.50 -45.82
CA ASP A 103 6.30 16.84 -46.03
C ASP A 103 5.49 15.65 -46.62
N MET A 104 6.15 14.52 -46.86
CA MET A 104 5.58 13.28 -47.40
C MET A 104 5.80 12.10 -46.45
N ASP A 105 5.28 12.21 -45.22
CA ASP A 105 4.90 11.03 -44.45
C ASP A 105 3.62 10.44 -45.08
N PRO A 106 3.66 9.25 -45.70
CA PRO A 106 2.50 8.67 -46.39
C PRO A 106 1.34 8.30 -45.44
N VAL A 107 1.51 8.44 -44.12
CA VAL A 107 0.45 8.22 -43.12
C VAL A 107 -0.39 9.47 -42.86
N ARG A 108 0.02 10.67 -43.33
CA ARG A 108 -0.68 11.94 -43.03
C ARG A 108 -1.62 12.49 -44.12
N GLN A 109 -1.95 11.74 -45.17
CA GLN A 109 -3.02 12.13 -46.10
C GLN A 109 -4.42 11.63 -45.67
N SER A 110 -4.85 12.05 -44.49
CA SER A 110 -6.28 12.25 -44.23
C SER A 110 -6.62 13.71 -44.50
N THR A 111 -6.91 14.02 -45.77
CA THR A 111 -7.45 15.33 -46.14
C THR A 111 -8.89 15.45 -45.63
N SER A 112 -9.08 16.06 -44.46
CA SER A 112 -10.39 16.63 -44.11
C SER A 112 -10.25 18.01 -43.48
N ASN A 113 -10.54 19.02 -44.31
CA ASN A 113 -11.18 20.24 -43.81
C ASN A 113 -12.51 19.82 -43.16
N ARG A 114 -12.49 19.59 -41.84
CA ARG A 114 -13.70 19.42 -41.03
C ARG A 114 -14.00 20.69 -40.23
N GLN A 115 -14.37 21.75 -40.96
CA GLN A 115 -15.37 22.66 -40.41
C GLN A 115 -16.72 21.91 -40.46
N GLY A 116 -17.23 21.47 -39.31
CA GLY A 116 -18.64 21.05 -39.19
C GLY A 116 -18.98 19.64 -38.71
N GLU A 117 -18.01 18.80 -38.31
CA GLU A 117 -18.30 17.52 -37.63
C GLU A 117 -17.47 17.38 -36.35
N LEU A 118 -18.07 16.79 -35.31
CA LEU A 118 -17.44 16.58 -34.00
C LEU A 118 -16.10 15.82 -34.14
N PRO A 119 -15.07 16.17 -33.34
CA PRO A 119 -13.79 15.48 -33.41
C PRO A 119 -13.97 14.01 -33.06
N THR A 120 -13.46 13.14 -33.93
CA THR A 120 -13.30 11.72 -33.62
C THR A 120 -12.20 11.61 -32.56
N PRO A 121 -12.42 10.86 -31.46
CA PRO A 121 -11.46 10.79 -30.36
C PRO A 121 -10.13 10.21 -30.84
N ILE A 122 -9.04 10.87 -30.47
CA ILE A 122 -7.68 10.45 -30.82
C ILE A 122 -7.35 9.18 -30.03
N VAL A 123 -6.82 8.17 -30.73
CA VAL A 123 -6.56 6.85 -30.17
C VAL A 123 -5.10 6.74 -29.71
N GLY A 124 -4.88 6.30 -28.48
CA GLY A 124 -3.54 6.14 -27.92
C GLY A 124 -2.83 4.89 -28.43
N SER A 125 -1.58 5.04 -28.85
CA SER A 125 -0.81 3.91 -29.42
C SER A 125 -0.49 2.84 -28.37
N MET A 126 -1.17 1.70 -28.50
CA MET A 126 -1.06 0.57 -27.57
C MET A 126 -0.49 -0.65 -28.32
N PRO A 127 0.69 -1.15 -27.96
CA PRO A 127 1.06 -2.53 -28.25
C PRO A 127 0.36 -3.43 -27.24
N ASN A 128 -0.66 -4.18 -27.65
CA ASN A 128 -1.40 -5.06 -26.75
C ASN A 128 -0.79 -6.47 -26.64
N ASN A 129 0.37 -6.58 -25.98
CA ASN A 129 0.87 -7.87 -25.49
C ASN A 129 0.21 -8.24 -24.15
N ARG A 130 -1.13 -8.26 -24.11
CA ARG A 130 -1.90 -8.70 -22.92
C ARG A 130 -2.04 -10.22 -22.79
N GLU A 131 -1.51 -11.02 -23.72
CA GLU A 131 -1.45 -12.49 -23.59
C GLU A 131 -0.65 -12.97 -22.37
N ALA A 132 0.16 -12.10 -21.74
CA ALA A 132 0.81 -12.36 -20.45
C ALA A 132 0.76 -11.15 -19.49
N LEU A 133 -0.39 -10.47 -19.44
CA LEU A 133 -0.80 -9.95 -18.13
C LEU A 133 -1.26 -11.20 -17.36
N ASP A 134 -0.59 -11.53 -16.25
CA ASP A 134 -1.04 -12.64 -15.41
C ASP A 134 -2.30 -12.19 -14.64
N VAL A 135 -3.46 -12.41 -15.28
CA VAL A 135 -4.84 -12.12 -14.84
C VAL A 135 -5.21 -13.02 -13.65
N TRP A 136 -4.48 -12.94 -12.53
CA TRP A 136 -4.87 -13.62 -11.28
C TRP A 136 -4.37 -12.87 -10.03
N GLY A 137 -5.26 -12.74 -9.05
CA GLY A 137 -4.88 -12.49 -7.66
C GLY A 137 -4.72 -11.01 -7.32
N VAL A 138 -3.47 -10.54 -7.25
CA VAL A 138 -3.14 -9.28 -6.52
C VAL A 138 -2.96 -8.07 -7.42
N ARG A 139 -2.44 -8.23 -8.64
CA ARG A 139 -2.27 -7.09 -9.56
C ARG A 139 -3.61 -6.58 -10.10
N GLU A 140 -4.60 -7.47 -10.26
CA GLU A 140 -5.98 -7.05 -10.52
C GLU A 140 -6.60 -6.36 -9.31
N ARG A 141 -6.49 -6.92 -8.09
CA ARG A 141 -6.97 -6.25 -6.86
C ARG A 141 -6.44 -4.82 -6.70
N ARG A 142 -5.17 -4.54 -7.00
CA ARG A 142 -4.67 -3.15 -6.99
C ARG A 142 -5.18 -2.30 -8.16
N ASN A 143 -5.38 -2.88 -9.34
CA ASN A 143 -6.05 -2.23 -10.48
C ASN A 143 -7.50 -1.81 -10.16
N GLU A 144 -8.14 -2.45 -9.18
CA GLU A 144 -9.50 -2.12 -8.75
C GLU A 144 -9.55 -0.90 -7.81
N ASN A 145 -8.47 -0.66 -7.05
CA ASN A 145 -8.23 0.56 -6.26
C ASN A 145 -7.65 1.69 -7.16
N ALA A 146 -8.22 1.90 -8.34
CA ALA A 146 -7.88 3.02 -9.23
C ALA A 146 -8.04 4.39 -8.54
N ASP A 147 -8.85 4.45 -7.48
CA ASP A 147 -8.97 5.59 -6.59
C ASP A 147 -7.69 5.85 -5.76
N ASN A 148 -6.90 4.85 -5.34
CA ASN A 148 -5.62 5.12 -4.66
C ASN A 148 -4.61 5.79 -5.62
N ASP A 149 -4.66 5.43 -6.92
CA ASP A 149 -3.95 6.09 -8.03
C ASP A 149 -4.40 7.55 -8.27
N MET A 150 -5.58 7.92 -7.73
CA MET A 150 -6.22 9.24 -7.84
C MET A 150 -6.02 10.13 -6.61
N PHE A 151 -5.84 9.55 -5.42
CA PHE A 151 -5.83 10.27 -4.15
C PHE A 151 -4.55 10.11 -3.30
N GLY A 152 -3.53 9.40 -3.80
CA GLY A 152 -2.24 9.24 -3.14
C GLY A 152 -1.42 10.53 -2.97
N SER A 153 -0.56 10.57 -1.95
CA SER A 153 0.34 11.69 -1.64
C SER A 153 1.49 11.86 -2.64
N GLU A 154 1.90 10.77 -3.29
CA GLU A 154 3.06 10.70 -4.17
C GLU A 154 2.64 10.83 -5.64
N HIS A 155 3.28 11.74 -6.37
CA HIS A 155 2.90 12.10 -7.73
C HIS A 155 4.13 12.18 -8.67
N LEU A 156 3.87 12.03 -9.97
CA LEU A 156 4.88 12.26 -11.01
C LEU A 156 5.00 13.77 -11.29
N GLU A 157 6.22 14.20 -11.59
CA GLU A 157 6.54 15.57 -12.03
C GLU A 157 6.98 15.52 -13.51
N PRO A 158 6.55 16.48 -14.35
CA PRO A 158 6.95 16.52 -15.75
C PRO A 158 8.47 16.45 -15.90
N GLY A 159 8.97 15.39 -16.56
CA GLY A 159 10.39 15.11 -16.70
C GLY A 159 10.86 13.84 -15.99
N ASP A 160 10.05 13.28 -15.10
CA ASP A 160 10.31 11.98 -14.47
C ASP A 160 10.44 10.87 -15.52
N LEU A 161 11.52 10.09 -15.44
CA LEU A 161 11.66 8.87 -16.25
C LEU A 161 10.93 7.73 -15.55
N ILE A 162 9.97 7.14 -16.24
CA ILE A 162 9.32 5.91 -15.80
C ILE A 162 9.94 4.71 -16.51
N ALA A 163 10.04 3.61 -15.79
CA ALA A 163 10.34 2.30 -16.34
C ALA A 163 9.16 1.37 -16.08
N ARG A 164 8.75 0.65 -17.12
CA ARG A 164 7.66 -0.33 -17.08
C ARG A 164 8.17 -1.66 -17.61
N LEU A 165 7.92 -2.71 -16.83
CA LEU A 165 8.14 -4.09 -17.25
C LEU A 165 7.10 -4.52 -18.29
N ASP A 166 7.55 -5.12 -19.39
CA ASP A 166 6.70 -5.75 -20.39
C ASP A 166 6.41 -7.23 -20.09
N SER A 167 5.57 -7.85 -20.91
CA SER A 167 5.19 -9.27 -20.84
C SER A 167 6.35 -10.25 -20.99
N TYR A 168 7.50 -9.81 -21.48
CA TYR A 168 8.70 -10.62 -21.70
C TYR A 168 9.78 -10.36 -20.63
N GLY A 169 9.47 -9.57 -19.60
CA GLY A 169 10.42 -9.18 -18.55
C GLY A 169 11.44 -8.13 -19.00
N SER A 170 11.17 -7.41 -20.09
CA SER A 170 12.01 -6.34 -20.62
C SER A 170 11.48 -4.97 -20.18
N PHE A 171 12.39 -4.04 -19.89
CA PHE A 171 12.01 -2.69 -19.48
C PHE A 171 11.81 -1.77 -20.68
N SER A 172 10.60 -1.25 -20.78
CA SER A 172 10.23 -0.12 -21.63
C SER A 172 10.35 1.18 -20.81
N TYR A 173 10.94 2.22 -21.42
CA TYR A 173 11.10 3.53 -20.79
C TYR A 173 10.23 4.57 -21.47
N GLY A 174 9.79 5.53 -20.67
CA GLY A 174 9.15 6.76 -21.13
C GLY A 174 9.33 7.88 -20.11
N ILE A 175 9.07 9.12 -20.54
CA ILE A 175 9.15 10.31 -19.70
C ILE A 175 7.73 10.82 -19.50
N TYR A 176 7.35 11.12 -18.26
CA TYR A 176 6.06 11.73 -17.94
C TYR A 176 6.02 13.18 -18.44
N VAL A 177 4.96 13.53 -19.18
CA VAL A 177 4.83 14.84 -19.85
C VAL A 177 3.78 15.70 -19.15
N ARG A 178 2.58 15.14 -18.95
CA ARG A 178 1.41 15.78 -18.34
C ARG A 178 0.32 14.75 -18.06
N SER A 179 -0.74 15.12 -17.37
CA SER A 179 -2.02 14.41 -17.33
C SER A 179 -3.12 15.21 -18.05
N VAL A 180 -4.11 14.49 -18.57
CA VAL A 180 -5.30 15.06 -19.23
C VAL A 180 -6.49 14.18 -18.89
N HIS A 181 -7.60 14.75 -18.41
CA HIS A 181 -8.78 13.99 -17.98
C HIS A 181 -8.43 12.85 -17.00
N LYS A 182 -7.49 13.10 -16.08
CA LYS A 182 -6.94 12.13 -15.11
C LYS A 182 -6.14 10.97 -15.72
N GLN A 183 -5.93 10.96 -17.04
CA GLN A 183 -5.04 10.03 -17.74
C GLN A 183 -3.62 10.60 -17.79
N LYS A 184 -2.64 9.89 -17.21
CA LYS A 184 -1.22 10.28 -17.25
C LYS A 184 -0.62 9.98 -18.63
N GLN A 185 -0.01 10.98 -19.28
CA GLN A 185 0.53 10.91 -20.64
C GLN A 185 2.07 10.86 -20.63
N PHE A 186 2.64 9.96 -21.43
CA PHE A 186 4.08 9.64 -21.44
C PHE A 186 4.66 9.67 -22.85
N TYR A 187 5.86 10.22 -23.00
CA TYR A 187 6.66 10.15 -24.23
C TYR A 187 7.61 8.94 -24.17
N ILE A 188 7.53 8.01 -25.13
CA ILE A 188 8.21 6.70 -25.05
C ILE A 188 9.36 6.55 -26.05
N THR A 189 10.28 5.63 -25.73
CA THR A 189 11.56 5.38 -26.47
C THR A 189 11.47 5.11 -27.98
N ASN A 190 10.30 4.83 -28.55
CA ASN A 190 10.11 4.67 -30.01
C ASN A 190 9.78 5.99 -30.74
N GLY A 191 9.57 7.09 -29.99
CA GLY A 191 9.19 8.40 -30.48
C GLY A 191 7.68 8.69 -30.47
N ASN A 192 6.86 7.78 -29.95
CA ASN A 192 5.42 7.95 -29.81
C ASN A 192 5.05 8.43 -28.39
N TRP A 193 3.74 8.61 -28.16
CA TRP A 193 3.16 8.82 -26.83
C TRP A 193 2.23 7.66 -26.43
N ARG A 194 1.93 7.58 -25.13
CA ARG A 194 1.03 6.59 -24.52
C ARG A 194 0.37 7.13 -23.24
N ILE A 195 -0.82 6.62 -22.91
CA ILE A 195 -1.44 6.73 -21.58
C ILE A 195 -1.14 5.47 -20.72
N CYS A 196 -0.78 5.66 -19.44
CA CYS A 196 -0.63 4.58 -18.45
C CYS A 196 -1.20 5.01 -17.08
N SER A 197 -1.65 4.05 -16.27
CA SER A 197 -1.86 4.24 -14.81
C SER A 197 -0.54 4.03 -14.07
N MET A 198 -0.44 4.51 -12.82
CA MET A 198 0.75 4.28 -11.98
C MET A 198 0.95 2.78 -11.70
N ILE A 199 -0.13 2.01 -11.59
CA ILE A 199 -0.12 0.55 -11.35
C ILE A 199 0.55 -0.23 -12.52
N GLU A 200 0.67 0.37 -13.72
CA GLU A 200 1.45 -0.19 -14.83
C GLU A 200 2.97 0.09 -14.74
N LEU A 201 3.41 1.01 -13.87
CA LEU A 201 4.81 1.41 -13.72
C LEU A 201 5.55 0.49 -12.73
N ASP A 202 6.86 0.30 -12.96
CA ASP A 202 7.71 -0.59 -12.16
C ASP A 202 8.84 0.14 -11.44
N TYR A 203 9.25 1.31 -11.93
CA TYR A 203 10.24 2.19 -11.29
C TYR A 203 10.11 3.63 -11.81
N VAL A 204 10.53 4.61 -11.01
CA VAL A 204 10.52 6.04 -11.37
C VAL A 204 11.85 6.68 -10.97
N ILE A 205 12.43 7.51 -11.85
CA ILE A 205 13.59 8.35 -11.56
C ILE A 205 13.13 9.81 -11.63
N LYS A 206 13.17 10.47 -10.47
CA LYS A 206 12.76 11.87 -10.31
C LYS A 206 13.69 12.82 -11.09
N GLY A 207 13.10 13.82 -11.72
CA GLY A 207 13.83 14.93 -12.36
C GLY A 207 14.81 14.51 -13.47
N PHE A 208 14.54 13.39 -14.15
CA PHE A 208 15.46 12.83 -15.14
C PHE A 208 15.67 13.73 -16.37
N ALA A 209 14.62 14.39 -16.84
CA ALA A 209 14.66 15.35 -17.93
C ALA A 209 14.20 16.74 -17.47
N PRO A 210 14.90 17.82 -17.88
CA PRO A 210 14.51 19.18 -17.53
C PRO A 210 13.17 19.56 -18.22
N PRO A 211 12.21 20.20 -17.52
CA PRO A 211 10.86 20.45 -18.04
C PRO A 211 10.79 21.25 -19.35
N GLU A 212 11.79 22.09 -19.63
CA GLU A 212 11.88 22.91 -20.84
C GLU A 212 11.95 22.08 -22.12
N LEU A 213 12.41 20.82 -22.04
CA LEU A 213 12.42 19.88 -23.17
C LEU A 213 11.04 19.25 -23.46
N LEU A 214 10.06 19.44 -22.57
CA LEU A 214 8.71 18.88 -22.69
C LEU A 214 7.72 19.86 -23.31
N GLU A 215 7.89 21.17 -23.11
CA GLU A 215 7.00 22.20 -23.66
C GLU A 215 6.76 22.05 -25.17
N PRO A 216 7.78 21.83 -26.03
CA PRO A 216 7.57 21.66 -27.46
C PRO A 216 6.80 20.38 -27.85
N LEU A 217 6.66 19.42 -26.93
CA LEU A 217 5.92 18.18 -27.17
C LEU A 217 4.44 18.33 -26.86
N LYS A 218 4.05 19.20 -25.92
CA LYS A 218 2.66 19.31 -25.43
C LYS A 218 1.64 19.56 -26.56
N GLU A 219 1.99 20.37 -27.56
CA GLU A 219 1.16 20.65 -28.75
C GLU A 219 0.80 19.40 -29.59
N TRP A 220 1.54 18.29 -29.42
CA TRP A 220 1.35 17.05 -30.18
C TRP A 220 0.64 15.95 -29.38
N PHE A 221 0.35 16.20 -28.10
CA PHE A 221 -0.43 15.29 -27.25
C PHE A 221 -1.93 15.68 -27.31
N PRO A 222 -2.88 14.74 -27.12
CA PRO A 222 -4.29 15.09 -27.08
C PRO A 222 -4.63 15.87 -25.81
N ASP A 223 -5.43 16.93 -25.94
CA ASP A 223 -6.00 17.73 -24.84
C ASP A 223 -7.36 17.18 -24.35
N THR A 224 -7.90 16.16 -25.02
CA THR A 224 -9.12 15.43 -24.65
C THR A 224 -8.78 14.05 -24.08
N GLU A 225 -9.76 13.40 -23.44
CA GLU A 225 -9.66 11.98 -23.09
C GLU A 225 -9.24 11.14 -24.32
N ALA A 226 -8.21 10.31 -24.15
CA ALA A 226 -7.72 9.39 -25.17
C ALA A 226 -8.29 7.99 -24.94
N ILE A 227 -8.69 7.31 -26.02
CA ILE A 227 -9.22 5.94 -25.93
C ILE A 227 -8.05 4.94 -25.94
N PRO A 228 -7.92 4.05 -24.94
CA PRO A 228 -6.92 2.99 -24.94
C PRO A 228 -7.32 1.88 -25.94
N GLN A 229 -6.51 1.66 -26.98
CA GLN A 229 -6.76 0.61 -27.97
C GLN A 229 -6.33 -0.78 -27.46
N ALA A 230 -7.13 -1.81 -27.73
CA ALA A 230 -6.86 -3.19 -27.31
C ALA A 230 -6.10 -4.04 -28.36
N ASP A 231 -5.64 -3.46 -29.46
CA ASP A 231 -4.85 -4.13 -30.49
C ASP A 231 -3.54 -3.39 -30.73
N ILE A 232 -2.52 -4.11 -31.22
CA ILE A 232 -1.28 -3.48 -31.70
C ILE A 232 -1.61 -2.54 -32.86
N GLN A 233 -1.46 -1.24 -32.65
CA GLN A 233 -1.52 -0.25 -33.72
C GLN A 233 -0.32 -0.49 -34.66
N VAL A 234 -0.56 -1.12 -35.81
CA VAL A 234 0.48 -1.50 -36.79
C VAL A 234 1.04 -0.28 -37.54
N ALA A 235 0.28 0.83 -37.55
CA ALA A 235 0.69 2.12 -38.09
C ALA A 235 0.85 3.16 -36.96
N PRO A 236 1.78 4.13 -37.07
CA PRO A 236 1.97 5.19 -36.09
C PRO A 236 0.91 6.30 -36.26
N GLU A 237 -0.34 6.01 -35.92
CA GLU A 237 -1.34 7.08 -35.73
C GLU A 237 -0.88 7.99 -34.57
N GLY A 238 -0.67 9.28 -34.84
CA GLY A 238 -0.25 10.24 -33.82
C GLY A 238 1.25 10.24 -33.47
N GLY A 239 2.13 9.76 -34.35
CA GLY A 239 3.59 9.91 -34.17
C GLY A 239 4.02 11.37 -34.04
N LEU A 240 4.73 11.71 -32.95
CA LEU A 240 5.31 13.05 -32.75
C LEU A 240 6.47 13.27 -33.73
N PRO A 241 6.76 14.53 -34.14
CA PRO A 241 7.95 14.83 -34.92
C PRO A 241 9.21 14.43 -34.15
N ARG A 242 9.88 13.36 -34.60
CA ARG A 242 11.11 12.84 -33.99
C ARG A 242 12.20 13.89 -33.75
N PRO A 243 12.40 14.94 -34.58
CA PRO A 243 13.36 16.01 -34.28
C PRO A 243 13.06 16.78 -32.99
N VAL A 244 11.78 16.95 -32.64
CA VAL A 244 11.36 17.73 -31.44
C VAL A 244 11.65 16.93 -30.17
N GLY A 245 11.32 15.63 -30.15
CA GLY A 245 11.63 14.74 -29.03
C GLY A 245 13.03 14.14 -29.04
N ALA A 246 13.88 14.47 -30.02
CA ALA A 246 15.21 13.89 -30.18
C ALA A 246 16.11 14.00 -28.93
N PRO A 247 16.15 15.12 -28.19
CA PRO A 247 16.96 15.22 -26.96
C PRO A 247 16.55 14.16 -25.92
N LEU A 248 15.26 13.97 -25.71
CA LEU A 248 14.72 12.99 -24.76
C LEU A 248 15.01 11.54 -25.20
N LEU A 249 14.90 11.25 -26.51
CA LEU A 249 15.27 9.94 -27.05
C LEU A 249 16.76 9.64 -26.83
N VAL A 250 17.64 10.64 -26.99
CA VAL A 250 19.08 10.51 -26.72
C VAL A 250 19.34 10.29 -25.22
N MET A 251 18.68 11.03 -24.32
CA MET A 251 18.82 10.83 -22.87
C MET A 251 18.42 9.42 -22.44
N MET A 252 17.25 8.92 -22.89
CA MET A 252 16.81 7.55 -22.61
C MET A 252 17.74 6.49 -23.22
N SER A 253 18.27 6.74 -24.43
CA SER A 253 19.21 5.82 -25.10
C SER A 253 20.56 5.75 -24.40
N ASN A 254 21.10 6.89 -23.95
CA ASN A 254 22.34 6.96 -23.18
C ASN A 254 22.19 6.25 -21.84
N PHE A 255 21.09 6.51 -21.10
CA PHE A 255 20.80 5.83 -19.83
C PHE A 255 20.73 4.31 -20.00
N LYS A 256 19.98 3.82 -21.01
CA LYS A 256 19.92 2.40 -21.36
C LYS A 256 21.29 1.81 -21.71
N THR A 257 22.14 2.57 -22.39
CA THR A 257 23.50 2.14 -22.74
C THR A 257 24.39 2.00 -21.49
N HIS A 258 24.39 3.00 -20.61
CA HIS A 258 25.13 2.94 -19.35
C HIS A 258 24.69 1.78 -18.45
N ILE A 259 23.38 1.47 -18.36
CA ILE A 259 22.88 0.30 -17.62
C ILE A 259 23.45 -1.00 -18.19
N VAL A 260 23.48 -1.16 -19.52
CA VAL A 260 24.02 -2.37 -20.17
C VAL A 260 25.53 -2.48 -19.96
N GLU A 261 26.27 -1.38 -20.04
CA GLU A 261 27.71 -1.36 -19.76
C GLU A 261 28.02 -1.68 -18.30
N PHE A 262 27.28 -1.07 -17.37
CA PHE A 262 27.38 -1.32 -15.94
C PHE A 262 27.07 -2.78 -15.60
N TYR A 263 26.01 -3.35 -16.16
CA TYR A 263 25.68 -4.77 -16.01
C TYR A 263 26.78 -5.68 -16.56
N ARG A 264 27.42 -5.34 -17.68
CA ARG A 264 28.54 -6.12 -18.23
C ARG A 264 29.80 -6.07 -17.36
N GLN A 265 30.03 -4.98 -16.63
CA GLN A 265 31.13 -4.85 -15.67
C GLN A 265 30.86 -5.64 -14.38
N HIS A 266 29.60 -5.66 -13.92
CA HIS A 266 29.19 -6.22 -12.63
C HIS A 266 28.38 -7.52 -12.72
N SER A 267 28.37 -8.20 -13.88
CA SER A 267 27.46 -9.32 -14.14
C SER A 267 27.58 -10.44 -13.11
N ARG A 268 28.79 -10.74 -12.63
CA ARG A 268 29.01 -11.73 -11.56
C ARG A 268 28.26 -11.40 -10.28
N ALA A 269 28.16 -10.13 -9.90
CA ALA A 269 27.40 -9.71 -8.72
C ALA A 269 25.90 -9.76 -9.00
N LEU A 270 25.48 -9.16 -10.11
CA LEU A 270 24.06 -9.01 -10.47
C LEU A 270 23.37 -10.33 -10.81
N ASP A 271 24.09 -11.29 -11.41
CA ASP A 271 23.55 -12.63 -11.70
C ASP A 271 23.45 -13.50 -10.43
N ASN A 272 24.30 -13.25 -9.42
CA ASN A 272 24.30 -13.96 -8.14
C ASN A 272 23.69 -13.12 -7.00
N LEU A 273 22.89 -12.10 -7.32
CA LEU A 273 22.40 -11.07 -6.40
C LEU A 273 21.82 -11.67 -5.11
N HIS A 274 20.92 -12.65 -5.23
CA HIS A 274 20.29 -13.33 -4.09
C HIS A 274 21.30 -14.01 -3.15
N GLU A 275 22.32 -14.69 -3.69
CA GLU A 275 23.33 -15.39 -2.89
C GLU A 275 24.25 -14.42 -2.13
N LEU A 276 24.37 -13.17 -2.59
CA LEU A 276 25.15 -12.12 -1.93
C LEU A 276 24.39 -11.43 -0.80
N VAL A 277 23.08 -11.21 -0.97
CA VAL A 277 22.28 -10.34 -0.07
C VAL A 277 21.35 -11.10 0.89
N ALA A 278 21.02 -12.37 0.63
CA ALA A 278 20.13 -13.15 1.48
C ALA A 278 20.83 -13.69 2.75
N ASP A 279 20.13 -13.66 3.89
CA ASP A 279 20.50 -14.43 5.07
C ASP A 279 20.31 -15.94 4.83
N ASP A 280 21.07 -16.76 5.57
CA ASP A 280 20.95 -18.21 5.50
C ASP A 280 19.59 -18.76 5.95
N SER A 281 18.88 -18.02 6.82
CA SER A 281 17.86 -18.58 7.71
C SER A 281 16.58 -17.74 7.91
N ASP A 282 16.66 -16.41 7.83
CA ASP A 282 15.53 -15.51 8.11
C ASP A 282 15.30 -14.52 6.95
N VAL A 283 14.07 -14.02 6.84
CA VAL A 283 13.70 -13.07 5.79
C VAL A 283 14.23 -11.68 6.14
N THR A 284 14.63 -10.91 5.12
CA THR A 284 15.18 -9.56 5.31
C THR A 284 14.49 -8.56 4.41
N CYS A 285 14.32 -7.33 4.88
CA CYS A 285 13.83 -6.21 4.08
C CYS A 285 14.96 -5.17 3.98
N LEU A 286 15.30 -4.76 2.77
CA LEU A 286 16.39 -3.82 2.47
C LEU A 286 15.85 -2.67 1.60
N THR A 287 16.34 -1.45 1.80
CA THR A 287 16.13 -0.37 0.81
C THR A 287 16.92 -0.68 -0.47
N LEU A 288 16.58 -0.04 -1.59
CA LEU A 288 17.33 -0.20 -2.84
C LEU A 288 18.80 0.19 -2.68
N ASP A 289 19.07 1.22 -1.88
CA ASP A 289 20.41 1.69 -1.55
C ASP A 289 21.18 0.62 -0.79
N GLN A 290 20.61 0.10 0.30
CA GLN A 290 21.20 -1.01 1.09
C GLN A 290 21.43 -2.26 0.24
N LEU A 291 20.46 -2.62 -0.61
CA LEU A 291 20.55 -3.75 -1.54
C LEU A 291 21.70 -3.53 -2.54
N THR A 292 21.84 -2.32 -3.08
CA THR A 292 22.86 -1.94 -4.07
C THR A 292 24.25 -1.89 -3.46
N MET A 293 24.40 -1.24 -2.30
CA MET A 293 25.64 -1.21 -1.51
C MET A 293 26.10 -2.64 -1.14
N THR A 294 25.19 -3.47 -0.64
CA THR A 294 25.51 -4.86 -0.24
C THR A 294 25.87 -5.74 -1.44
N ALA A 295 25.15 -5.61 -2.56
CA ALA A 295 25.39 -6.41 -3.76
C ALA A 295 26.70 -6.07 -4.48
N LEU A 296 27.09 -4.78 -4.49
CA LEU A 296 28.25 -4.29 -5.23
C LEU A 296 29.49 -4.08 -4.35
N GLY A 297 29.31 -3.91 -3.04
CA GLY A 297 30.40 -3.58 -2.10
C GLY A 297 30.86 -2.12 -2.22
N ILE A 298 29.94 -1.19 -2.45
CA ILE A 298 30.18 0.25 -2.63
C ILE A 298 29.64 1.07 -1.45
N GLU A 299 30.19 2.27 -1.27
CA GLU A 299 29.74 3.23 -0.25
C GLU A 299 28.55 4.06 -0.75
N GLU A 300 27.80 4.67 0.17
CA GLU A 300 26.60 5.49 -0.11
C GLU A 300 26.88 6.63 -1.10
N SER A 301 28.06 7.26 -1.01
CA SER A 301 28.52 8.32 -1.92
C SER A 301 28.74 7.88 -3.38
N GLU A 302 28.72 6.57 -3.66
CA GLU A 302 28.87 6.01 -5.02
C GLU A 302 27.51 5.65 -5.66
N LEU A 303 26.41 5.80 -4.93
CA LEU A 303 25.06 5.54 -5.43
C LEU A 303 24.66 6.57 -6.51
N ASN A 304 23.99 6.08 -7.55
CA ASN A 304 23.51 6.88 -8.67
C ASN A 304 22.37 6.16 -9.40
N SER A 305 21.64 6.89 -10.24
CA SER A 305 20.48 6.34 -10.96
C SER A 305 20.79 5.14 -11.87
N VAL A 306 22.05 4.96 -12.32
CA VAL A 306 22.45 3.82 -13.16
C VAL A 306 22.68 2.56 -12.32
N ASN A 307 23.40 2.63 -11.19
CA ASN A 307 23.67 1.43 -10.38
C ASN A 307 22.43 0.97 -9.60
N LEU A 308 21.64 1.90 -9.05
CA LEU A 308 20.33 1.62 -8.43
C LEU A 308 19.39 0.92 -9.42
N PHE A 309 19.21 1.47 -10.64
CA PHE A 309 18.36 0.86 -11.65
C PHE A 309 18.91 -0.49 -12.16
N ALA A 310 20.22 -0.64 -12.31
CA ALA A 310 20.82 -1.91 -12.74
C ALA A 310 20.60 -3.04 -11.71
N VAL A 311 20.61 -2.73 -10.41
CA VAL A 311 20.27 -3.67 -9.34
C VAL A 311 18.77 -3.97 -9.33
N HIS A 312 17.89 -2.95 -9.42
CA HIS A 312 16.45 -3.14 -9.58
C HIS A 312 16.10 -4.03 -10.80
N GLN A 313 16.75 -3.81 -11.95
CA GLN A 313 16.59 -4.67 -13.12
C GLN A 313 17.12 -6.10 -12.89
N ALA A 314 18.17 -6.27 -12.09
CA ALA A 314 18.70 -7.59 -11.73
C ALA A 314 17.78 -8.37 -10.77
N VAL A 315 17.10 -7.69 -9.85
CA VAL A 315 16.05 -8.29 -8.99
C VAL A 315 15.00 -9.01 -9.82
N ARG A 316 14.54 -8.42 -10.93
CA ARG A 316 13.54 -9.04 -11.82
C ARG A 316 14.01 -10.34 -12.51
N ARG A 317 15.32 -10.69 -12.46
CA ARG A 317 15.85 -12.00 -12.91
C ARG A 317 15.69 -13.10 -11.86
N HIS A 318 15.50 -12.74 -10.59
CA HIS A 318 15.27 -13.64 -9.45
C HIS A 318 13.87 -13.43 -8.85
N PRO A 319 12.80 -13.58 -9.66
CA PRO A 319 11.42 -13.35 -9.20
C PRO A 319 11.10 -14.23 -7.99
N PHE A 320 10.27 -13.72 -7.09
CA PHE A 320 9.93 -14.27 -5.77
C PHE A 320 11.11 -14.33 -4.76
N LEU A 321 12.35 -14.65 -5.17
CA LEU A 321 13.49 -14.69 -4.25
C LEU A 321 13.93 -13.31 -3.76
N ILE A 322 13.78 -12.29 -4.62
CA ILE A 322 13.81 -10.89 -4.21
C ILE A 322 12.54 -10.24 -4.77
N GLU A 323 11.68 -9.76 -3.88
CA GLU A 323 10.42 -9.10 -4.22
C GLU A 323 10.50 -7.61 -3.90
N ARG A 324 10.21 -6.79 -4.90
CA ARG A 324 10.05 -5.34 -4.73
C ARG A 324 8.70 -5.06 -4.08
N ASP A 325 8.67 -4.19 -3.09
CA ASP A 325 7.44 -3.59 -2.59
C ASP A 325 6.73 -2.82 -3.73
N ASN A 326 5.49 -3.23 -4.03
CA ASN A 326 4.67 -2.64 -5.10
C ASN A 326 3.47 -1.84 -4.52
N VAL A 327 3.47 -1.43 -3.24
CA VAL A 327 2.42 -0.57 -2.65
C VAL A 327 2.43 0.80 -3.32
N SER A 328 3.62 1.33 -3.56
CA SER A 328 3.84 2.55 -4.33
C SER A 328 4.87 2.32 -5.44
N VAL A 329 4.74 3.07 -6.53
CA VAL A 329 5.76 3.14 -7.59
C VAL A 329 7.06 3.82 -7.13
N PHE A 330 7.03 4.54 -6.01
CA PHE A 330 8.16 5.20 -5.37
C PHE A 330 8.76 4.38 -4.22
N SER A 331 8.06 3.33 -3.72
CA SER A 331 8.62 2.47 -2.69
C SER A 331 9.90 1.79 -3.19
N GLN A 332 10.96 1.96 -2.40
CA GLN A 332 12.30 1.44 -2.63
C GLN A 332 12.64 0.24 -1.73
N ASN A 333 11.64 -0.38 -1.08
CA ASN A 333 11.85 -1.52 -0.20
C ASN A 333 11.82 -2.85 -0.96
N TYR A 334 12.72 -3.77 -0.61
CA TYR A 334 12.87 -5.09 -1.22
C TYR A 334 12.90 -6.17 -0.14
N LEU A 335 12.00 -7.13 -0.25
CA LEU A 335 11.96 -8.34 0.55
C LEU A 335 12.88 -9.38 -0.08
N VAL A 336 13.83 -9.90 0.69
CA VAL A 336 14.80 -10.92 0.27
C VAL A 336 14.51 -12.21 1.02
N GLN A 337 14.15 -13.26 0.27
CA GLN A 337 13.85 -14.59 0.82
C GLN A 337 15.12 -15.29 1.33
N PRO A 338 15.06 -16.11 2.40
CA PRO A 338 16.20 -16.86 2.91
C PRO A 338 16.81 -17.84 1.90
N LYS A 339 18.10 -18.17 2.06
CA LYS A 339 18.75 -19.25 1.28
C LYS A 339 18.16 -20.63 1.56
N THR A 340 17.57 -20.86 2.73
CA THR A 340 16.78 -22.08 3.03
C THR A 340 15.55 -22.19 2.14
N VAL A 341 14.79 -21.11 1.98
CA VAL A 341 13.59 -21.06 1.11
C VAL A 341 13.96 -21.32 -0.34
N ALA A 342 15.03 -20.68 -0.86
CA ALA A 342 15.50 -20.92 -2.23
C ALA A 342 15.86 -22.40 -2.49
N LYS A 343 16.54 -23.05 -1.53
CA LYS A 343 16.89 -24.49 -1.58
C LYS A 343 15.64 -25.38 -1.50
N MET A 344 14.67 -25.01 -0.68
CA MET A 344 13.40 -25.73 -0.53
C MET A 344 12.55 -25.66 -1.81
N VAL A 345 12.37 -24.46 -2.36
CA VAL A 345 11.65 -24.22 -3.62
C VAL A 345 12.23 -25.06 -4.75
N LYS A 346 13.55 -25.02 -4.92
CA LYS A 346 14.24 -25.84 -5.92
C LYS A 346 13.98 -27.34 -5.71
N GLN A 347 14.04 -27.83 -4.48
CA GLN A 347 13.81 -29.25 -4.18
C GLN A 347 12.38 -29.70 -4.52
N VAL A 348 11.35 -28.88 -4.29
CA VAL A 348 9.96 -29.22 -4.61
C VAL A 348 9.71 -29.17 -6.13
N VAL A 349 10.38 -28.28 -6.86
CA VAL A 349 10.39 -28.24 -8.33
C VAL A 349 11.07 -29.50 -8.91
N ASP A 350 12.25 -29.88 -8.40
CA ASP A 350 12.98 -31.07 -8.83
C ASP A 350 12.13 -32.35 -8.60
N TRP A 351 11.53 -32.51 -7.41
CA TRP A 351 10.56 -33.57 -7.13
C TRP A 351 9.34 -33.57 -8.05
N THR A 352 8.93 -32.41 -8.56
CA THR A 352 7.78 -32.29 -9.46
C THR A 352 8.14 -32.78 -10.86
N HIS A 353 9.31 -32.44 -11.38
CA HIS A 353 9.82 -32.98 -12.64
C HIS A 353 10.02 -34.51 -12.54
N GLU A 354 10.63 -35.01 -11.46
CA GLU A 354 10.77 -36.45 -11.22
C GLU A 354 9.41 -37.18 -11.20
N HIS A 355 8.39 -36.58 -10.57
CA HIS A 355 7.03 -37.13 -10.53
C HIS A 355 6.37 -37.14 -11.92
N GLN A 356 6.54 -36.09 -12.72
CA GLN A 356 6.08 -36.03 -14.11
C GLN A 356 6.73 -37.12 -14.97
N ASP A 357 8.05 -37.30 -14.85
CA ASP A 357 8.81 -38.36 -15.52
C ASP A 357 8.31 -39.76 -15.14
N HIS A 358 7.99 -39.99 -13.85
CA HIS A 358 7.39 -41.24 -13.38
C HIS A 358 6.01 -41.50 -13.99
N LEU A 359 5.13 -40.49 -14.04
CA LEU A 359 3.83 -40.61 -14.69
C LEU A 359 3.96 -40.99 -16.17
N VAL A 360 4.80 -40.27 -16.93
CA VAL A 360 5.04 -40.56 -18.35
C VAL A 360 5.58 -41.98 -18.55
N ARG A 361 6.56 -42.43 -17.76
CA ARG A 361 7.12 -43.79 -17.86
C ARG A 361 6.11 -44.87 -17.54
N SER A 362 5.24 -44.65 -16.54
CA SER A 362 4.17 -45.60 -16.18
C SER A 362 3.14 -45.77 -17.30
N VAL A 363 2.73 -44.68 -17.97
CA VAL A 363 1.83 -44.71 -19.13
C VAL A 363 2.48 -45.44 -20.32
N MET A 364 3.80 -45.30 -20.48
CA MET A 364 4.60 -45.99 -21.50
C MET A 364 4.92 -47.46 -21.16
N GLY A 365 4.22 -48.06 -20.18
CA GLY A 365 4.34 -49.48 -19.82
C GLY A 365 5.69 -49.86 -19.18
N LYS A 366 6.45 -48.90 -18.68
CA LYS A 366 7.71 -49.12 -17.97
C LYS A 366 7.48 -48.94 -16.48
N ASP A 367 7.34 -50.05 -15.75
CA ASP A 367 7.33 -50.01 -14.29
C ASP A 367 8.62 -49.37 -13.77
N VAL A 368 8.48 -48.30 -12.98
CA VAL A 368 9.61 -47.61 -12.35
C VAL A 368 9.68 -48.00 -10.87
N PRO A 369 10.70 -48.75 -10.43
CA PRO A 369 10.92 -49.06 -9.02
C PRO A 369 11.00 -47.77 -8.20
N GLY A 370 10.37 -47.74 -7.02
CA GLY A 370 10.40 -46.59 -6.11
C GLY A 370 9.35 -45.50 -6.36
N SER A 371 8.53 -45.56 -7.42
CA SER A 371 7.49 -44.54 -7.70
C SER A 371 6.52 -44.29 -6.54
N ARG A 372 6.16 -45.33 -5.77
CA ARG A 372 5.32 -45.21 -4.55
C ARG A 372 6.04 -44.62 -3.33
N GLU A 373 7.37 -44.65 -3.33
CA GLU A 373 8.22 -44.14 -2.25
C GLU A 373 8.61 -42.67 -2.49
N HIS A 374 8.37 -42.15 -3.69
CA HIS A 374 8.65 -40.76 -4.06
C HIS A 374 7.91 -39.76 -3.15
N PRO A 375 8.58 -38.72 -2.61
CA PRO A 375 7.96 -37.77 -1.67
C PRO A 375 6.66 -37.14 -2.18
N MET A 376 6.61 -36.76 -3.45
CA MET A 376 5.44 -36.16 -4.07
C MET A 376 4.26 -37.13 -4.11
N GLN A 377 4.51 -38.40 -4.44
CA GLN A 377 3.47 -39.43 -4.49
C GLN A 377 2.90 -39.76 -3.11
N GLN A 378 3.75 -39.75 -2.07
CA GLN A 378 3.31 -39.91 -0.68
C GLN A 378 2.43 -38.73 -0.23
N PHE A 379 2.87 -37.49 -0.51
CA PHE A 379 2.11 -36.27 -0.22
C PHE A 379 0.75 -36.25 -0.93
N ILE A 380 0.71 -36.52 -2.24
CA ILE A 380 -0.54 -36.59 -3.02
C ILE A 380 -1.50 -37.63 -2.42
N SER A 381 -0.99 -38.81 -2.05
CA SER A 381 -1.79 -39.89 -1.47
C SER A 381 -2.34 -39.52 -0.08
N LYS A 382 -1.62 -38.67 0.67
CA LYS A 382 -2.06 -38.08 1.95
C LYS A 382 -3.10 -36.99 1.73
N ALA A 383 -2.82 -36.03 0.86
CA ALA A 383 -3.73 -34.95 0.49
C ALA A 383 -5.09 -35.49 0.04
N GLN A 384 -5.12 -36.50 -0.83
CA GLN A 384 -6.34 -37.18 -1.25
C GLN A 384 -7.16 -37.80 -0.11
N ARG A 385 -6.56 -38.20 1.02
CA ARG A 385 -7.31 -38.66 2.20
C ARG A 385 -7.88 -37.49 2.98
N LEU A 386 -7.05 -36.48 3.27
CA LEU A 386 -7.45 -35.28 4.01
C LEU A 386 -8.58 -34.52 3.32
N ILE A 387 -8.47 -34.29 2.01
CA ILE A 387 -9.52 -33.67 1.19
C ILE A 387 -10.84 -34.46 1.32
N ARG A 388 -10.79 -35.81 1.25
CA ARG A 388 -11.99 -36.65 1.42
C ARG A 388 -12.55 -36.65 2.86
N LEU A 389 -11.78 -36.27 3.87
CA LEU A 389 -12.28 -36.05 5.23
C LEU A 389 -12.94 -34.68 5.34
N SER A 390 -12.30 -33.61 4.86
CA SER A 390 -12.87 -32.25 4.84
C SER A 390 -14.19 -32.21 4.07
N ARG A 391 -14.24 -32.84 2.87
CA ARG A 391 -15.45 -32.92 2.02
C ARG A 391 -16.64 -33.69 2.61
N LYS A 392 -16.47 -34.39 3.74
CA LYS A 392 -17.61 -34.97 4.49
C LYS A 392 -18.31 -33.96 5.41
N VAL A 393 -17.64 -32.84 5.70
CA VAL A 393 -18.07 -31.83 6.67
C VAL A 393 -18.46 -30.52 5.97
N ARG A 394 -17.73 -30.16 4.91
CA ARG A 394 -17.89 -28.92 4.13
C ARG A 394 -17.85 -29.22 2.65
N SER A 395 -18.72 -28.59 1.87
CA SER A 395 -18.66 -28.68 0.40
C SER A 395 -17.68 -27.62 -0.15
N PRO A 396 -16.79 -27.96 -1.09
CA PRO A 396 -16.01 -26.96 -1.82
C PRO A 396 -16.93 -26.21 -2.80
N THR A 397 -16.68 -24.92 -3.01
CA THR A 397 -17.43 -24.10 -3.97
C THR A 397 -16.63 -23.86 -5.25
N ILE A 398 -17.33 -23.39 -6.29
CA ILE A 398 -16.69 -22.96 -7.54
C ILE A 398 -15.82 -21.69 -7.38
N MET A 399 -16.06 -20.89 -6.33
CA MET A 399 -15.31 -19.68 -5.98
C MET A 399 -14.07 -20.01 -5.11
N SER A 400 -13.44 -21.18 -5.34
CA SER A 400 -12.22 -21.64 -4.66
C SER A 400 -12.20 -21.45 -3.14
N SER A 401 -13.31 -21.77 -2.46
CA SER A 401 -13.42 -21.70 -0.99
C SER A 401 -14.31 -22.84 -0.46
N VAL A 402 -14.14 -23.23 0.81
CA VAL A 402 -15.05 -24.19 1.45
C VAL A 402 -16.30 -23.50 2.00
N GLY A 403 -17.45 -24.17 1.93
CA GLY A 403 -18.69 -23.71 2.58
C GLY A 403 -18.66 -23.81 4.12
N PRO A 404 -19.69 -23.26 4.80
CA PRO A 404 -19.86 -23.41 6.24
C PRO A 404 -20.05 -24.88 6.64
N SER A 405 -19.78 -25.17 7.91
CA SER A 405 -19.99 -26.48 8.52
C SER A 405 -21.48 -26.75 8.75
N ALA A 406 -21.96 -27.94 8.39
CA ALA A 406 -23.32 -28.39 8.72
C ALA A 406 -23.58 -28.50 10.24
N GLN A 407 -22.53 -28.64 11.05
CA GLN A 407 -22.62 -28.59 12.52
C GLN A 407 -22.33 -27.16 13.02
N LYS A 408 -23.15 -26.67 13.95
CA LYS A 408 -22.95 -25.39 14.66
C LYS A 408 -22.79 -25.66 16.16
N PHE A 409 -21.96 -24.87 16.86
CA PHE A 409 -21.80 -24.98 18.32
C PHE A 409 -22.13 -23.66 19.01
N GLN A 410 -22.73 -23.73 20.19
CA GLN A 410 -22.93 -22.58 21.07
C GLN A 410 -21.72 -22.36 21.98
N ARG A 411 -21.52 -21.11 22.43
CA ARG A 411 -20.47 -20.74 23.39
C ARG A 411 -20.66 -21.51 24.70
N GLY A 412 -19.62 -22.18 25.19
CA GLY A 412 -19.67 -22.96 26.43
C GLY A 412 -20.25 -24.38 26.27
N GLN A 413 -20.74 -24.74 25.08
CA GLN A 413 -21.21 -26.10 24.79
C GLN A 413 -20.07 -27.12 25.03
N ASP A 414 -20.41 -28.26 25.63
CA ASP A 414 -19.46 -29.30 26.05
C ASP A 414 -18.36 -28.81 27.03
N GLY A 415 -18.60 -27.69 27.72
CA GLY A 415 -17.60 -27.02 28.57
C GLY A 415 -16.50 -26.30 27.79
N LYS A 416 -16.63 -26.15 26.46
CA LYS A 416 -15.64 -25.50 25.60
C LYS A 416 -16.09 -24.08 25.24
N PRO A 417 -15.24 -23.06 25.38
CA PRO A 417 -15.63 -21.67 25.13
C PRO A 417 -15.84 -21.38 23.63
N LEU A 418 -15.15 -22.10 22.74
CA LEU A 418 -15.17 -21.82 21.31
C LEU A 418 -16.49 -22.26 20.64
N VAL A 419 -16.88 -21.57 19.56
CA VAL A 419 -18.05 -21.90 18.70
C VAL A 419 -17.71 -22.85 17.54
N PHE A 420 -16.44 -23.29 17.47
CA PHE A 420 -15.97 -24.31 16.54
C PHE A 420 -15.13 -25.38 17.27
N ARG A 421 -14.78 -26.45 16.57
CA ARG A 421 -13.92 -27.55 17.02
C ARG A 421 -12.88 -27.84 15.95
N GLU A 422 -11.61 -27.72 16.31
CA GLU A 422 -10.49 -28.22 15.52
C GLU A 422 -10.30 -29.71 15.78
N MET A 423 -10.32 -30.51 14.72
CA MET A 423 -10.15 -31.97 14.78
C MET A 423 -8.82 -32.36 14.11
N PRO A 424 -7.77 -32.71 14.86
CA PRO A 424 -6.50 -33.14 14.28
C PRO A 424 -6.64 -34.49 13.58
N THR A 425 -5.84 -34.71 12.54
CA THR A 425 -5.87 -35.91 11.69
C THR A 425 -4.51 -36.62 11.67
N GLU A 426 -3.82 -36.69 10.53
CA GLU A 426 -2.47 -37.24 10.40
C GLU A 426 -1.40 -36.14 10.44
N THR A 427 -0.20 -36.49 10.92
CA THR A 427 0.95 -35.59 11.02
C THR A 427 1.61 -35.40 9.65
N PHE A 428 2.17 -34.21 9.42
CA PHE A 428 3.00 -33.91 8.25
C PHE A 428 4.47 -34.23 8.56
N ASN A 429 5.10 -35.05 7.71
CA ASN A 429 6.53 -35.36 7.81
C ASN A 429 7.38 -34.22 7.22
N ALA A 430 8.71 -34.30 7.33
CA ALA A 430 9.62 -33.25 6.87
C ALA A 430 9.57 -32.97 5.34
N ASN A 431 9.12 -33.93 4.52
CA ASN A 431 8.91 -33.71 3.08
C ASN A 431 7.54 -33.09 2.81
N ASP A 432 6.49 -33.54 3.51
CA ASP A 432 5.16 -32.91 3.45
C ASP A 432 5.25 -31.43 3.84
N GLN A 433 5.98 -31.11 4.92
CA GLN A 433 6.17 -29.73 5.40
C GLN A 433 6.80 -28.82 4.35
N LYS A 434 7.82 -29.29 3.62
CA LYS A 434 8.41 -28.53 2.49
C LYS A 434 7.41 -28.29 1.37
N ILE A 435 6.59 -29.28 1.02
CA ILE A 435 5.56 -29.13 -0.02
C ILE A 435 4.45 -28.17 0.46
N LEU A 436 4.11 -28.18 1.75
CA LEU A 436 3.16 -27.23 2.32
C LEU A 436 3.71 -25.80 2.37
N GLU A 437 4.94 -25.61 2.86
CA GLU A 437 5.67 -24.33 2.87
C GLU A 437 5.73 -23.75 1.45
N PHE A 438 6.04 -24.58 0.45
CA PHE A 438 6.00 -24.21 -0.97
C PHE A 438 4.61 -23.72 -1.43
N LEU A 439 3.55 -24.46 -1.10
CA LEU A 439 2.18 -24.09 -1.48
C LEU A 439 1.70 -22.84 -0.73
N GLN A 440 2.16 -22.62 0.49
CA GLN A 440 1.89 -21.42 1.28
C GLN A 440 2.61 -20.20 0.67
N LEU A 441 3.88 -20.30 0.32
CA LEU A 441 4.62 -19.20 -0.34
C LEU A 441 4.02 -18.78 -1.70
N TYR A 442 3.27 -19.68 -2.36
CA TYR A 442 2.50 -19.37 -3.57
C TYR A 442 1.13 -18.72 -3.29
N ALA A 443 0.53 -18.94 -2.11
CA ALA A 443 -0.89 -18.61 -1.86
C ALA A 443 -1.17 -17.79 -0.58
N VAL A 444 -0.15 -17.45 0.20
CA VAL A 444 -0.28 -16.92 1.58
C VAL A 444 0.81 -15.88 1.90
N PRO A 445 0.53 -14.57 1.73
CA PRO A 445 -0.48 -14.04 0.82
C PRO A 445 -0.12 -14.36 -0.64
N ALA A 446 -1.06 -14.16 -1.56
CA ALA A 446 -0.83 -14.35 -2.98
C ALA A 446 0.25 -13.37 -3.49
N THR A 447 1.40 -13.88 -3.95
CA THR A 447 2.45 -13.03 -4.53
C THR A 447 2.25 -12.91 -6.05
N VAL A 448 2.50 -11.72 -6.61
CA VAL A 448 2.49 -11.55 -8.07
C VAL A 448 3.81 -12.09 -8.61
N MET A 449 3.77 -13.27 -9.22
CA MET A 449 4.98 -13.95 -9.66
C MET A 449 5.23 -13.76 -11.16
N PRO A 450 6.33 -13.08 -11.58
CA PRO A 450 6.73 -13.01 -12.98
C PRO A 450 7.14 -14.34 -13.60
N SER A 451 7.33 -15.41 -12.80
CA SER A 451 7.76 -16.72 -13.28
C SER A 451 6.68 -17.78 -13.11
N GLY A 452 6.52 -18.60 -14.15
CA GLY A 452 5.61 -19.74 -14.13
C GLY A 452 6.05 -20.89 -13.24
N THR A 453 7.27 -20.91 -12.67
CA THR A 453 7.84 -22.09 -11.99
C THR A 453 7.07 -22.51 -10.74
N LEU A 454 6.77 -21.56 -9.83
CA LEU A 454 5.99 -21.85 -8.63
C LEU A 454 4.55 -22.25 -9.00
N ARG A 455 3.93 -21.55 -9.96
CA ARG A 455 2.57 -21.81 -10.46
C ARG A 455 2.44 -23.16 -11.18
N SER A 456 3.35 -23.51 -12.09
CA SER A 456 3.32 -24.79 -12.82
C SER A 456 3.47 -25.96 -11.86
N THR A 457 4.29 -25.78 -10.82
CA THR A 457 4.53 -26.77 -9.77
C THR A 457 3.30 -26.93 -8.86
N ALA A 458 2.75 -25.85 -8.32
CA ALA A 458 1.54 -25.89 -7.50
C ALA A 458 0.33 -26.46 -8.26
N THR A 459 0.10 -26.01 -9.50
CA THR A 459 -0.97 -26.54 -10.35
C THR A 459 -0.74 -28.00 -10.76
N HIS A 460 0.51 -28.47 -10.89
CA HIS A 460 0.82 -29.90 -11.04
C HIS A 460 0.44 -30.69 -9.79
N ILE A 461 0.86 -30.25 -8.60
CA ILE A 461 0.52 -30.89 -7.32
C ILE A 461 -1.01 -31.02 -7.20
N MET A 462 -1.74 -29.94 -7.43
CA MET A 462 -3.21 -29.93 -7.43
C MET A 462 -3.80 -30.91 -8.44
N ARG A 463 -3.35 -30.87 -9.70
CA ARG A 463 -3.84 -31.75 -10.78
C ARG A 463 -3.58 -33.22 -10.46
N ALA A 464 -2.41 -33.54 -9.90
CA ALA A 464 -2.03 -34.89 -9.53
C ALA A 464 -2.88 -35.48 -8.38
N THR A 465 -3.56 -34.65 -7.58
CA THR A 465 -4.59 -35.15 -6.64
C THR A 465 -5.80 -35.74 -7.35
N GLY A 466 -6.14 -35.26 -8.56
CA GLY A 466 -7.37 -35.59 -9.27
C GLY A 466 -8.66 -35.05 -8.63
N MET A 467 -8.57 -34.16 -7.62
CA MET A 467 -9.70 -33.71 -6.81
C MET A 467 -10.30 -32.34 -7.23
N TYR A 468 -9.74 -31.68 -8.24
CA TYR A 468 -10.04 -30.28 -8.62
C TYR A 468 -10.32 -30.09 -10.12
N ASN A 469 -10.68 -31.14 -10.86
CA ASN A 469 -10.76 -31.13 -12.33
C ASN A 469 -11.82 -30.17 -12.92
N THR A 470 -12.72 -29.64 -12.10
CA THR A 470 -13.79 -28.69 -12.48
C THR A 470 -13.45 -27.23 -12.17
N LEU A 471 -12.26 -26.95 -11.62
CA LEU A 471 -11.82 -25.62 -11.23
C LEU A 471 -10.65 -25.16 -12.11
N GLY A 472 -10.61 -23.85 -12.41
CA GLY A 472 -9.38 -23.22 -12.91
C GLY A 472 -8.31 -23.29 -11.83
N LEU A 473 -7.15 -23.87 -12.14
CA LEU A 473 -6.08 -24.02 -11.15
C LEU A 473 -5.24 -22.74 -11.05
N SER A 474 -5.28 -22.11 -9.87
CA SER A 474 -4.69 -20.81 -9.56
C SER A 474 -4.15 -20.78 -8.11
N GLU A 475 -3.71 -19.61 -7.64
CA GLU A 475 -3.44 -19.38 -6.21
C GLU A 475 -4.70 -19.64 -5.38
N ALA A 476 -5.84 -19.07 -5.78
CA ALA A 476 -7.12 -19.23 -5.10
C ALA A 476 -7.50 -20.71 -4.89
N SER A 477 -7.37 -21.54 -5.93
CA SER A 477 -7.64 -22.97 -5.80
C SER A 477 -6.61 -23.69 -4.91
N THR A 478 -5.39 -23.15 -4.81
CA THR A 478 -4.35 -23.64 -3.87
C THR A 478 -4.68 -23.26 -2.43
N ARG A 479 -5.25 -22.08 -2.18
CA ARG A 479 -5.85 -21.71 -0.88
C ARG A 479 -6.96 -22.70 -0.49
N LEU A 480 -7.85 -23.06 -1.42
CA LEU A 480 -8.85 -24.11 -1.20
C LEU A 480 -8.20 -25.46 -0.82
N LEU A 481 -7.14 -25.89 -1.51
CA LEU A 481 -6.39 -27.09 -1.12
C LEU A 481 -5.87 -26.96 0.32
N LEU A 482 -5.21 -25.87 0.68
CA LEU A 482 -4.67 -25.65 2.03
C LEU A 482 -5.77 -25.64 3.12
N GLN A 483 -6.97 -25.11 2.82
CA GLN A 483 -8.16 -25.24 3.68
C GLN A 483 -8.65 -26.69 3.79
N GLU A 484 -8.70 -27.45 2.69
CA GLU A 484 -9.14 -28.85 2.67
C GLU A 484 -8.14 -29.82 3.33
N LEU A 485 -6.86 -29.44 3.43
CA LEU A 485 -5.85 -30.13 4.24
C LEU A 485 -5.90 -29.76 5.73
N GLY A 486 -6.65 -28.70 6.09
CA GLY A 486 -6.66 -28.11 7.42
C GLY A 486 -5.32 -27.48 7.81
N VAL A 487 -4.55 -27.03 6.83
CA VAL A 487 -3.35 -26.21 7.05
C VAL A 487 -3.77 -24.77 7.34
N ILE A 488 -4.83 -24.29 6.68
CA ILE A 488 -5.47 -22.97 6.89
C ILE A 488 -6.90 -23.22 7.39
N ALA A 489 -7.43 -22.36 8.28
CA ALA A 489 -8.82 -22.45 8.69
C ALA A 489 -9.78 -21.95 7.57
N PRO A 490 -11.02 -22.49 7.47
CA PRO A 490 -12.00 -22.09 6.45
C PRO A 490 -12.28 -20.58 6.33
N TRP A 491 -12.15 -19.85 7.45
CA TRP A 491 -12.44 -18.43 7.60
C TRP A 491 -11.19 -17.56 7.75
N GLU A 492 -9.98 -18.15 7.66
CA GLU A 492 -8.74 -17.46 8.01
C GLU A 492 -8.51 -16.24 7.11
N ASN A 493 -8.20 -15.13 7.75
CA ASN A 493 -7.79 -13.90 7.09
C ASN A 493 -6.28 -13.95 6.83
N LEU A 494 -5.87 -13.86 5.57
CA LEU A 494 -4.46 -14.02 5.18
C LEU A 494 -3.74 -12.67 4.94
N TYR A 495 -4.44 -11.54 5.04
CA TYR A 495 -3.83 -10.21 4.89
C TYR A 495 -2.85 -9.84 6.02
N PRO A 496 -3.08 -10.22 7.30
CA PRO A 496 -2.09 -10.01 8.36
C PRO A 496 -0.79 -10.80 8.21
N LEU A 497 -0.70 -11.71 7.22
CA LEU A 497 0.49 -12.51 6.91
C LEU A 497 1.43 -11.80 5.92
N ASP A 498 1.23 -10.50 5.70
CA ASP A 498 2.07 -9.67 4.84
C ASP A 498 3.54 -9.68 5.30
N GLN A 499 4.41 -10.22 4.44
CA GLN A 499 5.83 -10.41 4.75
C GLN A 499 6.64 -9.10 4.80
N HIS A 500 6.12 -7.98 4.30
CA HIS A 500 6.77 -6.67 4.48
C HIS A 500 6.45 -6.06 5.85
N LEU A 501 5.29 -6.38 6.44
CA LEU A 501 4.90 -5.90 7.79
C LEU A 501 5.41 -6.82 8.90
N MET A 502 5.46 -8.14 8.66
CA MET A 502 5.88 -9.15 9.63
C MET A 502 5.13 -9.03 10.98
N LEU A 503 3.81 -8.83 10.93
CA LEU A 503 2.98 -8.66 12.12
C LEU A 503 3.18 -9.85 13.10
N PRO A 504 3.21 -9.59 14.43
CA PRO A 504 3.66 -10.57 15.40
C PRO A 504 2.73 -11.78 15.55
N GLY A 505 3.34 -12.94 15.81
CA GLY A 505 2.65 -14.20 16.12
C GLY A 505 2.34 -15.11 14.92
N HIS A 506 2.81 -14.76 13.72
CA HIS A 506 2.51 -15.48 12.49
C HIS A 506 3.61 -16.43 11.98
N GLY A 507 4.81 -16.38 12.57
CA GLY A 507 5.98 -17.13 12.12
C GLY A 507 6.68 -16.55 10.89
N GLY A 508 6.45 -15.26 10.57
CA GLY A 508 6.99 -14.59 9.38
C GLY A 508 8.50 -14.34 9.43
N SER A 509 9.02 -13.91 10.59
CA SER A 509 10.47 -13.83 10.86
C SER A 509 10.76 -14.28 12.29
N VAL A 510 11.77 -15.14 12.45
CA VAL A 510 12.16 -15.66 13.77
C VAL A 510 12.81 -14.59 14.62
N LEU A 511 13.60 -13.70 14.02
CA LEU A 511 14.19 -12.55 14.71
C LEU A 511 13.12 -11.56 15.17
N LYS A 512 12.13 -11.24 14.34
CA LYS A 512 11.05 -10.31 14.72
C LYS A 512 10.14 -10.87 15.81
N GLU A 513 9.87 -12.17 15.81
CA GLU A 513 9.15 -12.81 16.91
C GLU A 513 9.94 -12.76 18.22
N LEU A 514 11.25 -13.03 18.20
CA LEU A 514 12.09 -12.95 19.39
C LEU A 514 12.23 -11.51 19.91
N GLU A 515 12.37 -10.52 19.03
CA GLU A 515 12.36 -9.10 19.40
C GLU A 515 11.04 -8.70 20.08
N HIS A 516 9.90 -9.18 19.57
CA HIS A 516 8.60 -8.90 20.19
C HIS A 516 8.39 -9.65 21.51
N GLU A 517 8.70 -10.95 21.57
CA GLU A 517 8.65 -11.78 22.79
C GLU A 517 9.46 -11.11 23.92
N GLU A 518 10.67 -10.65 23.63
CA GLU A 518 11.56 -10.01 24.61
C GLU A 518 11.06 -8.63 25.06
N ILE A 519 10.44 -7.84 24.17
CA ILE A 519 9.87 -6.54 24.52
C ILE A 519 8.63 -6.70 25.39
N GLU A 520 7.74 -7.64 25.08
CA GLU A 520 6.57 -7.95 25.92
C GLU A 520 7.01 -8.47 27.31
N GLU A 521 8.01 -9.36 27.38
CA GLU A 521 8.56 -9.84 28.65
C GLU A 521 9.25 -8.71 29.43
N SER A 522 10.02 -7.84 28.78
CA SER A 522 10.65 -6.69 29.43
C SER A 522 9.58 -5.75 30.00
N CYS A 523 8.55 -5.41 29.23
CA CYS A 523 7.46 -4.54 29.66
C CYS A 523 6.61 -5.14 30.78
N ALA A 524 6.34 -6.44 30.75
CA ALA A 524 5.62 -7.14 31.82
C ALA A 524 6.40 -7.16 33.16
N ASN A 525 7.72 -6.99 33.12
CA ASN A 525 8.58 -6.92 34.30
C ASN A 525 8.92 -5.47 34.74
N LEU A 526 8.53 -4.44 33.99
CA LEU A 526 8.73 -3.04 34.39
C LEU A 526 7.88 -2.69 35.61
N THR A 527 8.50 -2.07 36.62
CA THR A 527 7.78 -1.48 37.77
C THR A 527 7.68 0.03 37.64
N SER A 528 6.67 0.64 38.27
CA SER A 528 6.50 2.10 38.27
C SER A 528 7.74 2.87 38.72
N ASP A 529 8.53 2.30 39.63
CA ASP A 529 9.75 2.92 40.17
C ASP A 529 10.90 2.99 39.14
N GLN A 530 10.82 2.22 38.04
CA GLN A 530 11.79 2.24 36.95
C GLN A 530 11.45 3.27 35.86
N LEU A 531 10.21 3.76 35.82
CA LEU A 531 9.73 4.76 34.86
C LEU A 531 9.87 6.16 35.46
N GLN A 532 11.04 6.77 35.30
CA GLN A 532 11.30 8.13 35.76
C GLN A 532 10.65 9.18 34.84
N ASP A 533 9.85 10.08 35.43
CA ASP A 533 9.17 11.17 34.74
C ASP A 533 10.13 12.34 34.46
N SER A 534 10.69 12.42 33.25
CA SER A 534 11.64 13.46 32.85
C SER A 534 11.06 14.87 32.75
N MET A 535 9.73 15.01 32.90
CA MET A 535 9.01 16.29 32.85
C MET A 535 8.33 16.62 34.18
N GLN A 536 8.62 15.88 35.26
CA GLN A 536 7.94 15.98 36.57
C GLN A 536 7.84 17.42 37.10
N ASP A 537 8.96 18.17 37.08
CA ASP A 537 9.05 19.53 37.62
C ASP A 537 8.32 20.58 36.76
N LEU A 538 7.96 20.21 35.52
CA LEU A 538 7.22 21.05 34.57
C LEU A 538 5.71 20.78 34.58
N ARG A 539 5.23 19.82 35.39
CA ARG A 539 3.82 19.43 35.40
C ARG A 539 2.94 20.42 36.16
N LYS A 540 2.02 21.06 35.43
CA LYS A 540 0.87 21.74 36.02
C LYS A 540 -0.15 20.71 36.54
N ASP A 541 -0.52 20.82 37.81
CA ASP A 541 -1.68 20.11 38.35
C ASP A 541 -2.97 20.77 37.84
N TRP A 542 -3.87 19.97 37.26
CA TRP A 542 -5.19 20.41 36.80
C TRP A 542 -6.29 20.25 37.85
N GLY A 543 -5.97 19.64 39.00
CA GLY A 543 -6.89 19.43 40.12
C GLY A 543 -8.13 18.62 39.73
N ASP A 544 -9.27 19.02 40.28
CA ASP A 544 -10.57 18.36 40.07
C ASP A 544 -11.30 18.80 38.77
N LEU A 545 -10.61 19.46 37.84
CA LEU A 545 -11.18 19.83 36.53
C LEU A 545 -11.68 18.56 35.81
N PRO A 546 -12.98 18.47 35.42
CA PRO A 546 -13.50 17.27 34.76
C PRO A 546 -12.84 17.02 33.41
N VAL A 547 -12.21 15.85 33.26
CA VAL A 547 -11.58 15.37 32.02
C VAL A 547 -12.43 14.26 31.44
N TYR A 548 -13.09 14.51 30.30
CA TYR A 548 -13.93 13.53 29.62
C TYR A 548 -13.09 12.74 28.60
N CYS A 549 -12.82 11.46 28.89
CA CYS A 549 -12.31 10.51 27.90
C CYS A 549 -13.52 9.92 27.15
N VAL A 550 -13.53 10.02 25.82
CA VAL A 550 -14.71 9.74 24.99
C VAL A 550 -14.31 8.79 23.87
N ASP A 551 -14.42 7.50 24.13
CA ASP A 551 -13.93 6.44 23.26
C ASP A 551 -15.02 5.40 22.96
N ASP A 552 -14.71 4.42 22.12
CA ASP A 552 -15.55 3.24 21.99
C ASP A 552 -15.51 2.37 23.24
N ALA A 553 -16.64 1.70 23.54
CA ALA A 553 -16.80 0.87 24.74
C ALA A 553 -15.76 -0.27 24.86
N THR A 554 -15.16 -0.67 23.73
CA THR A 554 -14.15 -1.72 23.61
C THR A 554 -12.73 -1.21 23.44
N ALA A 555 -12.49 0.11 23.42
CA ALA A 555 -11.14 0.67 23.33
C ALA A 555 -10.31 0.22 24.54
N GLU A 556 -9.07 -0.23 24.31
CA GLU A 556 -8.13 -0.64 25.38
C GLU A 556 -7.13 0.47 25.73
N GLU A 557 -6.75 1.24 24.72
CA GLU A 557 -5.81 2.36 24.76
C GLU A 557 -6.63 3.65 24.89
N ILE A 558 -6.33 4.51 25.87
CA ILE A 558 -7.04 5.79 26.06
C ILE A 558 -6.02 6.91 25.95
N ASP A 559 -5.97 7.51 24.76
CA ASP A 559 -5.01 8.57 24.41
C ASP A 559 -5.40 9.94 24.97
N ASP A 560 -6.65 10.36 24.78
CA ASP A 560 -7.07 11.75 24.96
C ASP A 560 -8.28 11.94 25.86
N GLY A 561 -8.35 13.13 26.47
CA GLY A 561 -9.45 13.54 27.31
C GLY A 561 -9.65 15.05 27.24
N VAL A 562 -10.90 15.50 27.18
CA VAL A 562 -11.25 16.91 26.96
C VAL A 562 -11.81 17.55 28.23
N SER A 563 -11.39 18.79 28.50
CA SER A 563 -11.93 19.63 29.57
C SER A 563 -12.36 21.00 29.04
N LEU A 564 -13.39 21.57 29.66
CA LEU A 564 -13.88 22.92 29.40
C LEU A 564 -13.84 23.74 30.69
N GLU A 565 -13.01 24.78 30.72
CA GLU A 565 -12.80 25.66 31.88
C GLU A 565 -13.34 27.07 31.54
N LYS A 566 -14.31 27.57 32.32
CA LYS A 566 -14.84 28.94 32.19
C LYS A 566 -13.78 29.95 32.68
N ILE A 567 -13.55 31.03 31.93
CA ILE A 567 -12.67 32.11 32.38
C ILE A 567 -13.35 32.90 33.51
N PRO A 568 -12.71 33.09 34.68
CA PRO A 568 -13.27 33.91 35.75
C PRO A 568 -13.57 35.34 35.26
N GLY A 569 -14.84 35.74 35.34
CA GLY A 569 -15.30 37.07 34.90
C GLY A 569 -15.67 37.20 33.42
N SER A 570 -15.69 36.10 32.64
CA SER A 570 -16.20 36.06 31.26
C SER A 570 -17.32 35.04 31.14
N ASP A 571 -18.47 35.45 30.59
CA ASP A 571 -19.59 34.55 30.29
C ASP A 571 -19.48 33.93 28.88
N ASP A 572 -18.55 34.43 28.06
CA ASP A 572 -18.40 34.13 26.63
C ASP A 572 -17.08 33.46 26.26
N THR A 573 -16.15 33.31 27.21
CA THR A 573 -14.76 32.90 26.95
C THR A 573 -14.36 31.71 27.82
N PHE A 574 -13.75 30.72 27.19
CA PHE A 574 -13.46 29.40 27.76
C PHE A 574 -12.06 28.93 27.37
N TRP A 575 -11.39 28.17 28.24
CA TRP A 575 -10.30 27.28 27.84
C TRP A 575 -10.89 25.93 27.44
N VAL A 576 -10.67 25.52 26.19
CA VAL A 576 -10.81 24.14 25.74
C VAL A 576 -9.45 23.48 25.90
N ARG A 577 -9.37 22.41 26.71
CA ARG A 577 -8.11 21.71 27.02
C ARG A 577 -8.20 20.25 26.58
N ILE A 578 -7.17 19.78 25.91
CA ILE A 578 -7.00 18.42 25.44
C ILE A 578 -5.82 17.84 26.20
N HIS A 579 -6.11 16.92 27.10
CA HIS A 579 -5.14 16.20 27.90
C HIS A 579 -4.78 14.93 27.14
N VAL A 580 -3.54 14.80 26.69
CA VAL A 580 -3.04 13.65 25.92
C VAL A 580 -2.12 12.81 26.80
N ALA A 581 -2.22 11.49 26.71
CA ALA A 581 -1.30 10.54 27.32
C ALA A 581 0.15 10.89 26.94
N ASN A 582 1.07 10.72 27.89
CA ASN A 582 2.45 11.17 27.72
C ASN A 582 3.44 10.02 28.01
N PRO A 583 3.74 9.17 27.01
CA PRO A 583 4.77 8.13 27.13
C PRO A 583 6.19 8.69 26.93
N THR A 584 6.36 9.81 26.21
CA THR A 584 7.66 10.40 25.86
C THR A 584 8.42 10.98 27.03
N ALA A 585 7.72 11.42 28.08
CA ALA A 585 8.35 11.84 29.32
C ALA A 585 9.04 10.69 30.07
N PHE A 586 8.72 9.43 29.78
CA PHE A 586 9.22 8.24 30.50
C PHE A 586 10.18 7.38 29.68
N LEU A 587 9.93 7.28 28.37
CA LEU A 587 10.74 6.51 27.44
C LEU A 587 11.50 7.48 26.53
N LYS A 588 12.79 7.24 26.32
CA LYS A 588 13.59 8.03 25.37
C LYS A 588 13.37 7.56 23.93
N HIS A 589 13.60 8.42 22.95
CA HIS A 589 13.46 8.08 21.53
C HIS A 589 14.36 6.91 21.11
N ASP A 590 15.51 6.73 21.78
CA ASP A 590 16.47 5.64 21.56
C ASP A 590 16.18 4.38 22.40
N ASP A 591 15.11 4.34 23.21
CA ASP A 591 14.73 3.17 24.00
C ASP A 591 14.32 1.98 23.09
N PRO A 592 14.68 0.73 23.41
CA PRO A 592 14.26 -0.44 22.63
C PRO A 592 12.74 -0.55 22.38
N ILE A 593 11.91 -0.12 23.34
CA ILE A 593 10.45 -0.09 23.21
C ILE A 593 10.04 0.95 22.15
N MET A 594 10.66 2.13 22.18
CA MET A 594 10.40 3.21 21.21
C MET A 594 10.92 2.89 19.80
N ARG A 595 12.03 2.16 19.69
CA ARG A 595 12.49 1.63 18.39
C ARG A 595 11.51 0.60 17.81
N ASN A 596 10.87 -0.22 18.66
CA ASN A 596 9.83 -1.14 18.18
C ASN A 596 8.56 -0.41 17.78
N ALA A 597 8.13 0.60 18.54
CA ALA A 597 7.03 1.48 18.17
C ALA A 597 7.29 2.17 16.81
N ALA A 598 8.50 2.70 16.59
CA ALA A 598 8.93 3.25 15.30
C ALA A 598 8.81 2.24 14.16
N SER A 599 9.22 0.98 14.39
CA SER A 599 9.11 -0.08 13.38
C SER A 599 7.67 -0.53 13.08
N ARG A 600 6.70 -0.23 13.97
CA ARG A 600 5.26 -0.49 13.78
C ARG A 600 4.51 0.71 13.19
N ILE A 601 4.96 1.93 13.50
CA ILE A 601 4.41 3.24 13.10
C ILE A 601 3.01 3.56 13.65
N THR A 602 2.07 2.61 13.60
CA THR A 602 0.72 2.73 14.15
C THR A 602 0.27 1.41 14.77
N ALA A 603 -0.70 1.46 15.67
CA ALA A 603 -1.49 0.28 16.00
C ALA A 603 -2.37 -0.09 14.79
N THR A 604 -2.66 -1.39 14.63
CA THR A 604 -3.49 -1.93 13.54
C THR A 604 -4.71 -2.63 14.10
N TYR A 605 -5.90 -2.24 13.67
CA TYR A 605 -7.18 -2.74 14.17
C TYR A 605 -7.92 -3.51 13.06
N ILE A 606 -8.08 -4.82 13.23
CA ILE A 606 -8.82 -5.67 12.28
C ILE A 606 -9.98 -6.41 12.99
N PRO A 607 -11.04 -6.85 12.29
CA PRO A 607 -12.27 -7.31 12.93
C PRO A 607 -12.14 -8.49 13.92
N GLU A 608 -11.05 -9.25 13.84
CA GLU A 608 -10.74 -10.39 14.71
C GLU A 608 -9.71 -10.11 15.84
N ARG A 609 -8.95 -9.01 15.80
CA ARG A 609 -7.85 -8.69 16.74
C ARG A 609 -7.28 -7.26 16.58
N THR A 610 -6.47 -6.84 17.54
CA THR A 610 -5.62 -5.64 17.46
C THR A 610 -4.14 -6.01 17.51
N TYR A 611 -3.30 -5.28 16.76
CA TYR A 611 -1.85 -5.26 16.92
C TYR A 611 -1.45 -3.89 17.50
N PRO A 612 -1.19 -3.78 18.80
CA PRO A 612 -0.87 -2.49 19.42
C PRO A 612 0.54 -2.02 19.03
N MET A 613 0.74 -0.70 19.00
CA MET A 613 2.06 -0.11 18.73
C MET A 613 3.00 -0.22 19.94
N LEU A 614 2.46 -0.03 21.14
CA LEU A 614 3.14 -0.19 22.42
C LEU A 614 2.55 -1.39 23.19
N PRO A 615 3.36 -2.18 23.92
CA PRO A 615 2.88 -3.34 24.68
C PRO A 615 1.71 -3.02 25.63
N ASN A 616 0.63 -3.80 25.56
CA ASN A 616 -0.61 -3.54 26.31
C ASN A 616 -0.41 -3.45 27.83
N THR A 617 0.54 -4.24 28.37
CA THR A 617 0.95 -4.22 29.79
C THR A 617 1.43 -2.83 30.22
N LEU A 618 2.27 -2.21 29.40
CA LEU A 618 2.82 -0.89 29.62
C LEU A 618 1.78 0.20 29.36
N THR A 619 1.06 0.13 28.23
CA THR A 619 0.06 1.12 27.82
C THR A 619 -1.07 1.23 28.85
N GLN A 620 -1.75 0.13 29.17
CA GLN A 620 -2.87 0.13 30.13
C GLN A 620 -2.38 0.40 31.57
N GLY A 621 -1.22 -0.15 31.94
CA GLY A 621 -0.66 -0.03 33.28
C GLY A 621 -0.16 1.38 33.61
N HIS A 622 0.43 2.09 32.65
CA HIS A 622 1.20 3.31 32.91
C HIS A 622 0.74 4.56 32.16
N PHE A 623 0.27 4.45 30.91
CA PHE A 623 0.09 5.61 30.04
C PHE A 623 -1.37 5.96 29.67
N SER A 624 -2.26 4.98 29.49
CA SER A 624 -3.69 5.22 29.24
C SER A 624 -4.28 6.13 30.32
N LEU A 625 -5.08 7.13 29.90
CA LEU A 625 -5.61 8.15 30.80
C LEU A 625 -6.50 7.55 31.89
N ALA A 626 -6.26 8.03 33.11
CA ALA A 626 -6.87 7.59 34.36
C ALA A 626 -6.58 8.64 35.46
N PRO A 627 -7.26 8.60 36.61
CA PRO A 627 -6.94 9.47 37.74
C PRO A 627 -5.47 9.39 38.17
N GLY A 628 -4.85 10.56 38.34
CA GLY A 628 -3.44 10.72 38.73
C GLY A 628 -2.43 10.66 37.57
N ARG A 629 -2.87 10.44 36.32
CA ARG A 629 -1.96 10.23 35.18
C ARG A 629 -1.20 11.51 34.76
N PRO A 630 0.07 11.35 34.32
CA PRO A 630 0.82 12.38 33.62
C PRO A 630 0.27 12.60 32.21
N VAL A 631 0.17 13.86 31.78
CA VAL A 631 -0.33 14.24 30.45
C VAL A 631 0.53 15.33 29.79
N LEU A 632 0.41 15.46 28.47
CA LEU A 632 0.71 16.68 27.73
C LEU A 632 -0.62 17.36 27.40
N THR A 633 -0.85 18.56 27.93
CA THR A 633 -2.10 19.31 27.72
C THR A 633 -1.93 20.35 26.62
N ILE A 634 -2.72 20.26 25.56
CA ILE A 634 -2.85 21.26 24.49
C ILE A 634 -4.11 22.08 24.76
N SER A 635 -4.02 23.40 24.83
CA SER A 635 -5.11 24.28 25.24
C SER A 635 -5.33 25.43 24.25
N ALA A 636 -6.60 25.74 23.97
CA ALA A 636 -7.02 26.93 23.23
C ALA A 636 -8.01 27.74 24.07
N LYS A 637 -7.75 29.05 24.21
CA LYS A 637 -8.70 30.00 24.79
C LYS A 637 -9.58 30.53 23.67
N MET A 638 -10.89 30.37 23.80
CA MET A 638 -11.84 30.65 22.73
C MET A 638 -13.02 31.47 23.24
N ASN A 639 -13.52 32.36 22.39
CA ASN A 639 -14.83 32.98 22.58
C ASN A 639 -15.94 32.16 21.91
N LEU A 640 -17.20 32.43 22.25
CA LEU A 640 -18.38 31.78 21.64
C LEU A 640 -18.55 32.05 20.13
N GLN A 641 -17.76 32.98 19.55
CA GLN A 641 -17.65 33.24 18.11
C GLN A 641 -16.59 32.32 17.44
N GLY A 642 -15.98 31.41 18.19
CA GLY A 642 -15.05 30.40 17.69
C GLY A 642 -13.66 30.94 17.38
N GLU A 643 -13.33 32.15 17.83
CA GLU A 643 -12.02 32.76 17.64
C GLU A 643 -11.07 32.24 18.71
N ILE A 644 -9.90 31.75 18.30
CA ILE A 644 -8.82 31.37 19.24
C ILE A 644 -8.10 32.67 19.65
N LEU A 645 -8.25 33.04 20.92
CA LEU A 645 -7.69 34.25 21.52
C LEU A 645 -6.28 34.04 22.08
N ASP A 646 -5.97 32.81 22.50
CA ASP A 646 -4.69 32.43 23.13
C ASP A 646 -4.51 30.89 23.05
N THR A 647 -3.27 30.41 23.17
CA THR A 647 -2.92 28.98 23.09
C THR A 647 -1.82 28.62 24.08
N GLU A 648 -1.96 27.49 24.79
CA GLU A 648 -1.03 27.02 25.82
C GLU A 648 -0.79 25.52 25.66
N ILE A 649 0.48 25.10 25.53
CA ILE A 649 0.88 23.68 25.63
C ILE A 649 1.72 23.49 26.89
N LYS A 650 1.33 22.55 27.76
CA LYS A 650 2.02 22.28 29.03
C LYS A 650 1.95 20.80 29.43
N ASN A 651 3.05 20.27 29.95
CA ASN A 651 3.01 19.04 30.74
C ASN A 651 2.11 19.24 31.97
N GLY A 652 1.40 18.19 32.38
CA GLY A 652 0.54 18.27 33.55
C GLY A 652 0.17 16.93 34.16
N ARG A 653 -0.74 16.97 35.13
CA ARG A 653 -1.33 15.82 35.82
C ARG A 653 -2.83 16.04 36.02
N ILE A 654 -3.63 15.00 35.76
CA ILE A 654 -5.10 15.03 35.84
C ILE A 654 -5.61 14.13 36.96
N HIS A 655 -6.72 14.48 37.61
CA HIS A 655 -7.31 13.70 38.71
C HIS A 655 -8.76 13.28 38.46
N ASN A 656 -9.63 14.21 38.05
CA ASN A 656 -11.05 13.93 37.83
C ASN A 656 -11.34 13.42 36.40
N VAL A 657 -11.09 12.13 36.16
CA VAL A 657 -11.30 11.47 34.86
C VAL A 657 -12.68 10.81 34.78
N ILE A 658 -13.46 11.17 33.77
CA ILE A 658 -14.81 10.68 33.48
C ILE A 658 -14.79 9.97 32.13
N THR A 659 -15.18 8.69 32.09
CA THR A 659 -15.25 7.93 30.84
C THR A 659 -16.68 7.88 30.31
N ILE A 660 -16.88 8.29 29.06
CA ILE A 660 -18.16 8.17 28.32
C ILE A 660 -17.89 7.56 26.94
N THR A 661 -18.94 7.28 26.16
CA THR A 661 -18.80 6.78 24.78
C THR A 661 -19.29 7.77 23.74
N HIS A 662 -18.79 7.66 22.50
CA HIS A 662 -19.39 8.32 21.34
C HIS A 662 -20.89 7.99 21.20
N GLY A 663 -21.29 6.77 21.51
CA GLY A 663 -22.70 6.36 21.55
C GLY A 663 -23.54 7.14 22.56
N THR A 664 -22.98 7.48 23.73
CA THR A 664 -23.63 8.33 24.74
C THR A 664 -23.85 9.75 24.22
N LEU A 665 -22.81 10.39 23.67
CA LEU A 665 -22.92 11.74 23.10
C LEU A 665 -23.87 11.78 21.90
N ARG A 666 -23.83 10.78 21.02
CA ARG A 666 -24.71 10.69 19.85
C ARG A 666 -26.18 10.57 20.28
N LYS A 667 -26.50 9.69 21.23
CA LYS A 667 -27.86 9.61 21.83
C LYS A 667 -28.30 10.94 22.44
N TYR A 668 -27.36 11.70 23.01
CA TYR A 668 -27.65 13.02 23.58
C TYR A 668 -27.96 14.10 22.54
N PHE A 669 -27.14 14.24 21.49
CA PHE A 669 -27.34 15.28 20.47
C PHE A 669 -28.40 14.92 19.43
N ASN A 670 -28.57 13.64 19.09
CA ASN A 670 -29.48 13.14 18.07
C ASN A 670 -30.77 12.52 18.66
N LYS A 671 -31.43 13.23 19.61
CA LYS A 671 -32.65 12.75 20.31
C LYS A 671 -33.82 12.35 19.38
N THR A 672 -33.85 12.85 18.15
CA THR A 672 -34.91 12.62 17.14
C THR A 672 -34.54 11.62 16.05
N SER A 673 -33.26 11.32 15.81
CA SER A 673 -32.89 10.39 14.72
C SER A 673 -32.98 8.95 15.22
N LYS A 674 -33.93 8.18 14.67
CA LYS A 674 -33.84 6.71 14.68
C LYS A 674 -32.80 6.30 13.63
N GLN A 675 -31.50 6.32 13.99
CA GLN A 675 -30.49 5.64 13.17
C GLN A 675 -30.82 4.14 13.19
N PHE A 676 -31.49 3.66 12.14
CA PHE A 676 -31.84 2.25 11.97
C PHE A 676 -30.61 1.46 11.55
N LYS A 677 -29.74 1.13 12.52
CA LYS A 677 -28.72 0.10 12.34
C LYS A 677 -29.39 -1.27 12.40
N VAL A 678 -29.59 -1.93 11.27
CA VAL A 678 -30.11 -3.29 11.22
C VAL A 678 -28.93 -4.25 11.25
N THR A 679 -28.66 -4.83 12.42
CA THR A 679 -27.64 -5.86 12.58
C THR A 679 -28.15 -7.21 12.05
N ARG A 680 -27.35 -7.89 11.26
CA ARG A 680 -27.56 -9.26 10.77
C ARG A 680 -26.41 -10.16 11.24
N THR A 681 -26.67 -11.46 11.42
CA THR A 681 -25.64 -12.41 11.88
C THR A 681 -25.64 -13.71 11.08
N VAL A 682 -24.47 -14.32 10.91
CA VAL A 682 -24.28 -15.69 10.40
C VAL A 682 -23.48 -16.53 11.41
N GLY A 683 -23.57 -17.85 11.34
CA GLY A 683 -22.89 -18.78 12.26
C GLY A 683 -23.55 -18.98 13.62
N GLY A 684 -24.30 -17.99 14.13
CA GLY A 684 -25.05 -18.10 15.38
C GLY A 684 -25.61 -16.78 15.88
N GLU A 685 -25.98 -16.78 17.16
CA GLU A 685 -26.38 -15.58 17.89
C GLU A 685 -25.13 -14.80 18.35
N PHE A 686 -24.99 -13.56 17.89
CA PHE A 686 -23.91 -12.68 18.31
C PHE A 686 -24.24 -12.07 19.68
N ILE A 687 -23.32 -12.17 20.63
CA ILE A 687 -23.52 -11.68 22.00
C ILE A 687 -22.70 -10.41 22.16
N GLU A 688 -23.34 -9.25 22.29
CA GLU A 688 -22.60 -7.99 22.47
C GLU A 688 -21.62 -8.09 23.66
N PRO A 689 -20.36 -7.64 23.51
CA PRO A 689 -19.41 -7.64 24.62
C PRO A 689 -19.97 -6.85 25.80
N GLN A 690 -20.06 -7.47 26.98
CA GLN A 690 -20.37 -6.72 28.19
C GLN A 690 -19.23 -5.75 28.49
N LEU A 691 -19.56 -4.47 28.71
CA LEU A 691 -18.63 -3.45 29.17
C LEU A 691 -17.74 -3.99 30.29
N SER A 692 -16.44 -3.79 30.16
CA SER A 692 -15.47 -4.29 31.12
C SER A 692 -15.78 -3.74 32.52
N LYS A 693 -16.00 -4.62 33.51
CA LYS A 693 -16.37 -4.23 34.88
C LYS A 693 -15.40 -3.28 35.59
N ASN A 694 -14.20 -3.08 35.03
CA ASN A 694 -13.16 -2.20 35.55
C ASN A 694 -13.24 -0.77 35.00
N LYS A 695 -14.04 -0.51 33.96
CA LYS A 695 -14.29 0.84 33.43
C LYS A 695 -15.64 1.33 33.93
N ASN A 696 -15.64 2.37 34.78
CA ASN A 696 -16.85 3.10 35.17
C ASN A 696 -17.28 4.02 34.00
N VAL A 697 -17.83 3.42 32.95
CA VAL A 697 -18.35 4.16 31.79
C VAL A 697 -19.72 4.73 32.14
N HIS A 698 -19.87 6.05 32.01
CA HIS A 698 -21.13 6.73 32.26
C HIS A 698 -22.05 6.62 31.04
N GLU A 699 -23.13 5.85 31.18
CA GLU A 699 -24.16 5.66 30.13
C GLU A 699 -25.10 6.87 29.98
N THR A 700 -25.16 7.75 30.99
CA THR A 700 -25.98 8.97 31.04
C THR A 700 -25.16 10.15 31.52
N LEU A 701 -25.30 11.29 30.86
CA LEU A 701 -24.68 12.55 31.25
C LEU A 701 -25.40 13.17 32.46
N LEU A 702 -24.67 13.87 33.33
CA LEU A 702 -25.27 14.73 34.34
C LEU A 702 -25.68 16.08 33.71
N PRO A 703 -26.64 16.84 34.29
CA PRO A 703 -27.06 18.13 33.75
C PRO A 703 -25.93 19.16 33.56
N GLU A 704 -24.87 19.09 34.38
CA GLU A 704 -23.68 19.93 34.22
C GLU A 704 -22.80 19.48 33.04
N ASP A 705 -22.69 18.17 32.80
CA ASP A 705 -21.96 17.61 31.66
C ASP A 705 -22.70 17.97 30.36
N GLU A 706 -24.03 17.91 30.37
CA GLU A 706 -24.88 18.37 29.29
C GLU A 706 -24.60 19.84 28.93
N GLU A 707 -24.54 20.75 29.91
CA GLU A 707 -24.18 22.16 29.68
C GLU A 707 -22.78 22.27 29.03
N ARG A 708 -21.78 21.59 29.61
CA ARG A 708 -20.39 21.59 29.10
C ARG A 708 -20.31 21.10 27.65
N PHE A 709 -20.97 19.99 27.30
CA PHE A 709 -20.96 19.45 25.94
C PHE A 709 -21.75 20.32 24.95
N ASN A 710 -22.85 20.96 25.37
CA ASN A 710 -23.55 21.94 24.54
C ASN A 710 -22.67 23.16 24.24
N THR A 711 -21.98 23.71 25.25
CA THR A 711 -21.04 24.83 25.08
C THR A 711 -19.85 24.44 24.20
N LEU A 712 -19.26 23.26 24.42
CA LEU A 712 -18.16 22.74 23.59
C LEU A 712 -18.60 22.57 22.13
N ARG A 713 -19.82 22.05 21.88
CA ARG A 713 -20.39 21.95 20.54
C ARG A 713 -20.62 23.33 19.91
N GLN A 714 -21.09 24.32 20.67
CA GLN A 714 -21.24 25.69 20.19
C GLN A 714 -19.89 26.30 19.77
N LEU A 715 -18.85 26.15 20.60
CA LEU A 715 -17.47 26.59 20.30
C LEU A 715 -16.94 25.93 19.03
N MET A 716 -17.10 24.61 18.88
CA MET A 716 -16.60 23.88 17.70
C MET A 716 -17.37 24.19 16.42
N LEU A 717 -18.69 24.46 16.49
CA LEU A 717 -19.47 24.93 15.35
C LEU A 717 -19.09 26.35 14.94
N ALA A 718 -18.84 27.24 15.90
CA ALA A 718 -18.37 28.59 15.60
C ALA A 718 -16.94 28.57 15.01
N PHE A 719 -16.05 27.74 15.55
CA PHE A 719 -14.69 27.54 15.01
C PHE A 719 -14.71 26.96 13.60
N ARG A 720 -15.61 26.00 13.32
CA ARG A 720 -15.89 25.50 11.95
C ARG A 720 -16.24 26.64 10.98
N GLN A 721 -17.02 27.64 11.38
CA GLN A 721 -17.29 28.80 10.52
C GLN A 721 -16.03 29.64 10.25
N GLN A 722 -15.12 29.77 11.21
CA GLN A 722 -13.82 30.42 10.97
C GLN A 722 -12.95 29.60 10.00
N ARG A 723 -12.93 28.26 10.12
CA ARG A 723 -12.24 27.38 9.16
C ARG A 723 -12.78 27.53 7.73
N ILE A 724 -14.10 27.60 7.56
CA ILE A 724 -14.74 27.81 6.24
C ILE A 724 -14.33 29.16 5.62
N LYS A 725 -14.27 30.24 6.41
CA LYS A 725 -13.75 31.54 5.94
C LYS A 725 -12.29 31.47 5.48
N ASN A 726 -11.50 30.57 6.07
CA ASN A 726 -10.11 30.28 5.67
C ASN A 726 -10.03 29.28 4.50
N GLY A 727 -11.16 28.95 3.84
CA GLY A 727 -11.21 28.06 2.68
C GLY A 727 -11.32 26.57 3.01
N ALA A 728 -11.64 26.19 4.25
CA ALA A 728 -11.92 24.79 4.59
C ALA A 728 -13.06 24.20 3.75
N ILE A 729 -12.95 22.90 3.48
CA ILE A 729 -13.89 22.15 2.65
C ILE A 729 -14.27 20.87 3.39
N ASP A 730 -15.55 20.69 3.68
CA ASP A 730 -16.04 19.39 4.10
C ASP A 730 -16.21 18.50 2.86
N LEU A 731 -15.42 17.43 2.79
CA LEU A 731 -15.70 16.30 1.91
C LEU A 731 -16.49 15.29 2.75
N ALA A 732 -17.76 15.09 2.41
CA ALA A 732 -18.58 14.10 3.10
C ALA A 732 -18.12 12.68 2.73
N PRO A 733 -18.13 11.71 3.67
CA PRO A 733 -17.89 10.31 3.31
C PRO A 733 -18.89 9.85 2.25
N LEU A 734 -18.42 9.12 1.25
CA LEU A 734 -19.26 8.61 0.16
C LEU A 734 -20.01 7.31 0.51
N HIS A 735 -19.74 6.76 1.70
CA HIS A 735 -20.33 5.53 2.23
C HIS A 735 -20.33 5.57 3.77
N ALA A 736 -21.18 4.74 4.41
CA ALA A 736 -21.17 4.56 5.85
C ALA A 736 -19.91 3.81 6.32
N PRO A 737 -19.39 4.04 7.54
CA PRO A 737 -18.30 3.23 8.09
C PRO A 737 -18.74 1.78 8.30
N THR A 738 -17.91 0.84 7.86
CA THR A 738 -18.20 -0.60 7.86
C THR A 738 -18.32 -1.16 9.27
N SER A 739 -19.51 -1.64 9.64
CA SER A 739 -19.75 -2.24 10.95
C SER A 739 -19.72 -3.77 10.89
N VAL A 740 -18.53 -4.36 10.86
CA VAL A 740 -18.33 -5.81 10.97
C VAL A 740 -17.72 -6.21 12.32
N SER A 741 -18.12 -7.35 12.88
CA SER A 741 -17.55 -7.87 14.13
C SER A 741 -17.58 -9.40 14.16
N VAL A 742 -16.51 -10.01 14.70
CA VAL A 742 -16.29 -11.46 14.65
C VAL A 742 -16.22 -12.03 16.06
N GLN A 743 -16.88 -13.16 16.29
CA GLN A 743 -16.87 -13.86 17.58
C GLN A 743 -16.62 -15.35 17.41
N THR A 744 -15.56 -15.83 18.08
CA THR A 744 -15.24 -17.26 18.19
C THR A 744 -15.53 -17.84 19.58
N GLY A 745 -16.01 -17.03 20.54
CA GLY A 745 -16.32 -17.44 21.92
C GLY A 745 -15.17 -17.25 22.93
N GLY A 746 -13.97 -17.00 22.42
CA GLY A 746 -12.76 -16.51 23.10
C GLY A 746 -11.90 -15.73 22.08
N PRO A 747 -10.71 -15.20 22.45
CA PRO A 747 -9.86 -14.48 21.51
C PRO A 747 -9.37 -15.38 20.36
N MET A 748 -9.34 -14.85 19.14
CA MET A 748 -8.82 -15.56 17.98
C MET A 748 -7.28 -15.52 18.01
N LYS A 749 -6.63 -16.69 18.11
CA LYS A 749 -5.16 -16.76 18.07
C LYS A 749 -4.63 -16.33 16.69
N PRO A 750 -3.41 -15.77 16.60
CA PRO A 750 -2.73 -15.60 15.32
C PRO A 750 -2.64 -16.91 14.56
N TYR A 751 -2.75 -16.84 13.24
CA TYR A 751 -2.48 -17.97 12.36
C TYR A 751 -0.97 -18.21 12.27
N GLU A 752 -0.49 -19.31 12.85
CA GLU A 752 0.89 -19.76 12.73
C GLU A 752 1.07 -20.47 11.37
N ILE A 753 1.94 -19.94 10.50
CA ILE A 753 2.16 -20.48 9.15
C ILE A 753 2.64 -21.95 9.20
N GLN A 754 3.40 -22.36 10.24
CA GLN A 754 4.00 -23.69 10.31
C GLN A 754 3.02 -24.80 10.79
N ALA A 755 2.22 -25.33 9.87
CA ALA A 755 1.33 -26.47 10.16
C ALA A 755 2.07 -27.82 10.21
N THR A 756 2.15 -28.44 11.39
CA THR A 756 2.75 -29.77 11.60
C THR A 756 1.75 -30.93 11.53
N VAL A 757 0.44 -30.65 11.60
CA VAL A 757 -0.66 -31.64 11.64
C VAL A 757 -1.81 -31.18 10.76
N GLY A 758 -2.36 -32.08 9.94
CA GLY A 758 -3.56 -31.81 9.14
C GLY A 758 -4.82 -31.80 10.00
N ARG A 759 -5.83 -31.00 9.65
CA ARG A 759 -7.02 -30.79 10.49
C ARG A 759 -8.31 -30.81 9.67
N TYR A 760 -9.45 -30.82 10.35
CA TYR A 760 -10.71 -30.30 9.81
C TYR A 760 -11.48 -29.56 10.90
N TYR A 761 -12.37 -28.64 10.48
CA TYR A 761 -13.05 -27.70 11.37
C TYR A 761 -14.56 -27.91 11.34
N LEU A 762 -15.13 -28.22 12.52
CA LEU A 762 -16.58 -28.32 12.77
C LEU A 762 -17.06 -27.02 13.43
N GLY A 763 -18.17 -26.45 12.97
CA GLY A 763 -18.60 -25.10 13.37
C GLY A 763 -17.79 -23.99 12.71
N ASP A 764 -18.28 -22.75 12.85
CA ASP A 764 -17.75 -21.55 12.21
C ASP A 764 -17.83 -20.36 13.17
N PRO A 765 -16.98 -19.33 13.02
CA PRO A 765 -17.14 -18.05 13.72
C PRO A 765 -18.52 -17.45 13.49
N ILE A 766 -19.00 -16.74 14.50
CA ILE A 766 -20.20 -15.90 14.41
C ILE A 766 -19.74 -14.54 13.85
N ILE A 767 -20.36 -14.09 12.77
CA ILE A 767 -20.05 -12.80 12.15
C ILE A 767 -21.30 -11.94 12.22
N SER A 768 -21.14 -10.71 12.68
CA SER A 768 -22.16 -9.68 12.76
C SER A 768 -21.85 -8.57 11.78
N LEU A 769 -22.85 -8.14 11.02
CA LEU A 769 -22.77 -7.05 10.04
C LEU A 769 -23.90 -6.05 10.26
N GLY A 770 -23.56 -4.78 10.41
CA GLY A 770 -24.53 -3.69 10.50
C GLY A 770 -24.86 -3.11 9.13
N LEU A 771 -26.14 -3.03 8.79
CA LEU A 771 -26.63 -2.23 7.67
C LEU A 771 -27.03 -0.84 8.19
N HIS A 772 -26.61 0.20 7.47
CA HIS A 772 -26.76 1.61 7.89
C HIS A 772 -27.72 2.38 6.98
N ASP A 773 -28.55 3.24 7.57
CA ASP A 773 -29.35 4.22 6.81
C ASP A 773 -28.46 5.44 6.45
N PHE A 774 -28.06 5.50 5.17
CA PHE A 774 -27.02 6.40 4.69
C PHE A 774 -27.32 6.93 3.28
N ASP A 775 -27.58 8.24 3.16
CA ASP A 775 -27.60 8.93 1.88
C ASP A 775 -26.18 9.50 1.62
N PRO A 776 -25.46 9.04 0.58
CA PRO A 776 -24.10 9.51 0.26
C PRO A 776 -24.04 10.97 -0.17
N TYR A 777 -25.19 11.59 -0.44
CA TYR A 777 -25.29 12.97 -0.87
C TYR A 777 -25.57 13.95 0.29
N GLU A 778 -25.94 13.43 1.48
CA GLU A 778 -26.26 14.24 2.65
C GLU A 778 -25.00 14.66 3.43
N VAL A 779 -24.73 15.97 3.48
CA VAL A 779 -23.70 16.51 4.39
C VAL A 779 -24.26 16.57 5.81
N ARG A 780 -23.99 15.51 6.58
CA ARG A 780 -24.42 15.39 7.99
C ARG A 780 -23.64 16.31 8.92
N ASP A 781 -24.29 16.78 9.98
CA ASP A 781 -23.65 17.53 11.06
C ASP A 781 -22.77 16.61 11.92
N ALA A 782 -21.51 16.49 11.53
CA ALA A 782 -20.50 15.70 12.23
C ALA A 782 -20.32 16.07 13.72
N SER A 783 -20.76 17.26 14.16
CA SER A 783 -20.69 17.63 15.59
C SER A 783 -21.68 16.86 16.46
N LYS A 784 -22.74 16.28 15.88
CA LYS A 784 -23.73 15.45 16.60
C LYS A 784 -23.26 13.99 16.74
N ASP A 785 -22.50 13.48 15.78
CA ASP A 785 -21.99 12.10 15.78
C ASP A 785 -20.58 11.97 16.38
N ASN A 786 -19.67 12.91 16.08
CA ASN A 786 -18.22 12.85 16.34
C ASN A 786 -17.63 14.18 16.86
N LEU A 787 -18.29 14.86 17.81
CA LEU A 787 -17.84 16.16 18.37
C LEU A 787 -16.34 16.22 18.71
N ILE A 788 -15.80 15.17 19.32
CA ILE A 788 -14.42 15.11 19.81
C ILE A 788 -13.40 15.17 18.67
N SER A 789 -13.72 14.65 17.49
CA SER A 789 -12.86 14.81 16.30
C SER A 789 -12.65 16.29 15.94
N LEU A 790 -13.66 17.14 16.11
CA LEU A 790 -13.53 18.59 15.90
C LEU A 790 -12.58 19.24 16.92
N VAL A 791 -12.57 18.74 18.15
CA VAL A 791 -11.68 19.18 19.22
C VAL A 791 -10.23 18.72 18.97
N MET A 792 -10.03 17.48 18.50
CA MET A 792 -8.70 16.99 18.10
C MET A 792 -8.15 17.75 16.89
N ASN A 793 -9.01 18.10 15.93
CA ASN A 793 -8.64 18.94 14.79
C ASN A 793 -8.20 20.35 15.23
N MET A 794 -8.80 20.91 16.30
CA MET A 794 -8.33 22.14 16.91
C MET A 794 -6.98 21.94 17.62
N ALA A 795 -6.80 20.85 18.37
CA ALA A 795 -5.54 20.54 19.05
C ALA A 795 -4.36 20.42 18.07
N GLY A 796 -4.53 19.71 16.95
CA GLY A 796 -3.48 19.57 15.93
C GLY A 796 -3.13 20.88 15.20
N ASN A 797 -4.05 21.83 15.09
CA ASN A 797 -3.77 23.20 14.64
C ASN A 797 -2.93 23.96 15.68
N VAL A 798 -3.30 23.90 16.97
CA VAL A 798 -2.53 24.51 18.06
C VAL A 798 -1.11 23.95 18.11
N THR A 799 -0.94 22.64 17.98
CA THR A 799 0.39 21.99 17.91
C THR A 799 1.17 22.41 16.67
N GLY A 800 0.54 22.41 15.48
CA GLY A 800 1.18 22.89 14.24
C GLY A 800 1.69 24.32 14.37
N ARG A 801 0.87 25.22 14.93
CA ARG A 801 1.25 26.62 15.20
C ARG A 801 2.36 26.75 16.24
N PHE A 802 2.33 25.96 17.31
CA PHE A 802 3.38 25.96 18.34
C PHE A 802 4.75 25.60 17.75
N LEU A 803 4.80 24.56 16.91
CA LEU A 803 6.02 24.07 16.27
C LEU A 803 6.50 25.04 15.17
N ALA A 804 5.59 25.47 14.28
CA ALA A 804 5.91 26.40 13.19
C ALA A 804 6.42 27.76 13.69
N SER A 805 5.82 28.31 14.76
CA SER A 805 6.27 29.59 15.37
C SER A 805 7.64 29.54 16.05
N ARG A 806 8.22 28.33 16.19
CA ARG A 806 9.55 28.06 16.76
C ARG A 806 10.52 27.45 15.74
N ASN A 807 10.10 27.39 14.47
CA ASN A 807 10.81 26.73 13.38
C ASN A 807 11.15 25.25 13.63
N ILE A 808 10.44 24.57 14.56
CA ILE A 808 10.75 23.19 14.95
C ILE A 808 10.34 22.24 13.82
N PRO A 809 11.26 21.41 13.29
CA PRO A 809 10.92 20.38 12.31
C PRO A 809 10.06 19.30 12.96
N ALA A 810 8.96 18.95 12.29
CA ALA A 810 7.97 17.97 12.74
C ALA A 810 7.25 17.39 11.52
N ILE A 811 6.46 16.33 11.69
CA ILE A 811 5.63 15.82 10.60
C ILE A 811 4.36 16.68 10.51
N PHE A 812 4.38 17.65 9.60
CA PHE A 812 3.22 18.48 9.26
C PHE A 812 2.38 17.78 8.21
N ASP A 813 1.10 17.52 8.52
CA ASP A 813 0.12 17.10 7.51
C ASP A 813 -0.47 18.34 6.83
N GLY A 814 -0.68 18.24 5.52
CA GLY A 814 -1.28 19.26 4.69
C GLY A 814 -1.95 18.66 3.46
N THR A 815 -2.17 19.51 2.46
CA THR A 815 -2.86 19.11 1.23
C THR A 815 -2.11 19.53 -0.02
N TRP A 816 -1.95 18.61 -0.96
CA TRP A 816 -1.49 18.87 -2.32
C TRP A 816 -2.67 18.93 -3.29
N TYR A 817 -2.52 19.67 -4.38
CA TYR A 817 -3.46 19.70 -5.50
C TYR A 817 -2.67 19.46 -6.78
N ASP A 818 -3.24 18.70 -7.70
CA ASP A 818 -2.66 18.49 -9.02
C ASP A 818 -2.66 19.84 -9.78
N PRO A 819 -1.48 20.34 -10.23
CA PRO A 819 -1.36 21.67 -10.82
C PRO A 819 -2.05 21.81 -12.18
N GLU A 820 -2.43 20.71 -12.83
CA GLU A 820 -3.02 20.72 -14.17
C GLU A 820 -4.54 20.91 -14.17
N TYR A 821 -5.20 20.73 -13.02
CA TYR A 821 -6.66 20.80 -12.89
C TYR A 821 -7.08 21.95 -11.98
N GLN A 822 -8.31 22.45 -12.18
CA GLN A 822 -8.85 23.46 -11.29
C GLN A 822 -9.09 22.85 -9.90
N ARG A 823 -8.65 23.55 -8.84
CA ARG A 823 -8.81 23.07 -7.46
C ARG A 823 -10.28 22.96 -7.08
N VAL A 824 -10.63 21.88 -6.37
CA VAL A 824 -11.86 21.83 -5.58
C VAL A 824 -11.74 22.82 -4.43
N THR A 825 -12.74 23.69 -4.28
CA THR A 825 -12.88 24.72 -3.26
C THR A 825 -14.30 24.64 -2.68
N ASN A 826 -14.55 25.36 -1.59
CA ASN A 826 -15.90 25.44 -1.02
C ASN A 826 -16.95 26.01 -2.01
N GLU A 827 -16.54 26.73 -3.06
CA GLU A 827 -17.43 27.31 -4.06
C GLU A 827 -17.86 26.33 -5.17
N ASN A 828 -17.03 25.32 -5.48
CA ASN A 828 -17.28 24.36 -6.57
C ASN A 828 -17.39 22.89 -6.13
N VAL A 829 -17.21 22.58 -4.83
CA VAL A 829 -17.32 21.20 -4.31
C VAL A 829 -18.71 20.59 -4.50
N SER A 830 -19.77 21.40 -4.58
CA SER A 830 -21.13 20.92 -4.89
C SER A 830 -21.27 20.35 -6.31
N VAL A 831 -20.38 20.72 -7.23
CA VAL A 831 -20.34 20.19 -8.60
C VAL A 831 -19.19 19.21 -8.83
N PHE A 832 -18.50 18.76 -7.78
CA PHE A 832 -17.43 17.75 -7.84
C PHE A 832 -18.01 16.33 -7.96
N GLY A 833 -18.56 16.03 -9.14
CA GLY A 833 -19.10 14.73 -9.50
C GLY A 833 -19.50 14.69 -10.98
N GLY A 834 -19.87 13.50 -11.47
CA GLY A 834 -20.08 13.24 -12.89
C GLY A 834 -18.91 13.74 -13.78
N LYS A 835 -19.22 14.28 -14.95
CA LYS A 835 -18.24 14.88 -15.89
C LYS A 835 -17.22 15.83 -15.26
N ASN A 836 -17.59 16.62 -14.26
CA ASN A 836 -16.67 17.57 -13.61
C ASN A 836 -15.59 16.88 -12.77
N PHE A 837 -15.77 15.60 -12.40
CA PHE A 837 -14.76 14.80 -11.73
C PHE A 837 -13.43 14.79 -12.50
N TYR A 838 -13.45 14.86 -13.84
CA TYR A 838 -12.26 14.82 -14.69
C TYR A 838 -11.58 16.19 -14.90
N ALA A 839 -12.25 17.29 -14.52
CA ALA A 839 -11.75 18.65 -14.69
C ALA A 839 -11.25 19.29 -13.39
N LEU A 840 -11.56 18.68 -12.23
CA LEU A 840 -11.28 19.22 -10.90
C LEU A 840 -10.27 18.35 -10.13
N SER A 841 -9.24 18.97 -9.54
CA SER A 841 -8.35 18.32 -8.58
C SER A 841 -8.96 18.36 -7.18
N PRO A 842 -9.30 17.20 -6.58
CA PRO A 842 -9.55 17.14 -5.16
C PRO A 842 -8.25 17.39 -4.38
N PRO A 843 -8.33 17.92 -3.14
CA PRO A 843 -7.17 18.01 -2.25
C PRO A 843 -6.72 16.61 -1.81
N LEU A 844 -5.44 16.30 -2.03
CA LEU A 844 -4.83 15.03 -1.63
C LEU A 844 -4.03 15.23 -0.34
N SER A 845 -4.08 14.26 0.57
CA SER A 845 -3.28 14.30 1.81
C SER A 845 -1.78 14.26 1.48
N TYR A 846 -0.99 15.12 2.11
CA TYR A 846 0.46 15.19 1.94
C TYR A 846 1.13 15.49 3.27
N ALA A 847 2.38 15.05 3.48
CA ALA A 847 3.11 15.25 4.72
C ALA A 847 4.54 15.75 4.44
N LYS A 848 5.07 16.61 5.31
CA LYS A 848 6.42 17.19 5.17
C LYS A 848 7.06 17.51 6.53
N SER A 849 8.40 17.51 6.59
CA SER A 849 9.18 17.91 7.78
C SER A 849 9.09 19.40 8.15
N SER A 850 8.53 20.22 7.26
CA SER A 850 8.36 21.66 7.37
C SER A 850 6.89 22.07 7.24
N PRO A 851 6.43 23.19 7.84
CA PRO A 851 5.04 23.64 7.74
C PRO A 851 4.48 23.66 6.32
N ILE A 852 3.28 23.08 6.15
CA ILE A 852 2.51 23.08 4.90
C ILE A 852 1.02 23.36 5.17
N PRO A 853 0.30 24.10 4.30
CA PRO A 853 -1.13 24.35 4.45
C PRO A 853 -1.99 23.08 4.31
N HIS A 854 -3.03 22.98 5.13
CA HIS A 854 -4.04 21.92 5.10
C HIS A 854 -5.39 22.51 4.65
N HIS A 855 -5.57 22.63 3.33
CA HIS A 855 -6.70 23.37 2.74
C HIS A 855 -8.07 22.83 3.14
N THR A 856 -8.27 21.50 3.18
CA THR A 856 -9.55 20.90 3.65
C THR A 856 -9.91 21.30 5.08
N MET A 857 -8.92 21.53 5.95
CA MET A 857 -9.13 21.91 7.35
C MET A 857 -9.13 23.42 7.57
N GLY A 858 -8.68 24.22 6.61
CA GLY A 858 -8.57 25.69 6.72
C GLY A 858 -7.45 26.16 7.64
N PHE A 859 -6.34 25.44 7.68
CA PHE A 859 -5.19 25.70 8.56
C PHE A 859 -3.89 25.89 7.77
N ASP A 860 -3.04 26.82 8.22
CA ASP A 860 -1.72 27.11 7.62
C ASP A 860 -0.65 26.05 7.96
N SER A 861 -0.86 25.34 9.08
CA SER A 861 0.00 24.28 9.61
C SER A 861 -0.83 23.35 10.50
N TYR A 862 -0.66 22.04 10.36
CA TYR A 862 -1.35 21.04 11.21
C TYR A 862 -0.42 19.87 11.52
N VAL A 863 -0.43 19.40 12.77
CA VAL A 863 0.40 18.27 13.25
C VAL A 863 -0.42 17.38 14.16
N LYS A 864 -0.52 16.09 13.84
CA LYS A 864 -1.15 15.08 14.71
C LYS A 864 -0.33 14.91 16.00
N SER A 865 -0.97 15.05 17.15
CA SER A 865 -0.33 15.01 18.48
C SER A 865 -1.28 14.56 19.60
N THR A 866 -2.37 13.89 19.24
CA THR A 866 -3.49 13.53 20.12
C THR A 866 -3.61 12.02 20.33
N SER A 867 -2.74 11.20 19.74
CA SER A 867 -2.81 9.73 19.87
C SER A 867 -1.44 9.02 19.92
N PRO A 868 -0.55 9.39 20.85
CA PRO A 868 0.81 8.85 20.95
C PRO A 868 0.88 7.39 21.42
N LEU A 869 -0.18 6.80 21.96
CA LEU A 869 -0.16 5.36 22.34
C LEU A 869 -0.27 4.45 21.12
N ARG A 870 -0.86 4.96 20.03
CA ARG A 870 -1.15 4.23 18.80
C ARG A 870 -0.60 4.85 17.50
N ARG A 871 0.05 6.02 17.53
CA ARG A 871 0.69 6.64 16.36
C ARG A 871 2.08 7.19 16.70
N TYR A 872 3.11 6.73 15.99
CA TYR A 872 4.49 7.14 16.22
C TYR A 872 4.77 8.59 15.76
N ASN A 873 4.06 9.08 14.75
CA ASN A 873 4.17 10.49 14.34
C ASN A 873 3.73 11.46 15.48
N ASP A 874 2.75 11.06 16.30
CA ASP A 874 2.34 11.81 17.49
C ASP A 874 3.41 11.74 18.59
N ILE A 875 4.09 10.59 18.75
CA ILE A 875 5.27 10.45 19.64
C ILE A 875 6.39 11.42 19.22
N ILE A 876 6.70 11.51 17.91
CA ILE A 876 7.68 12.47 17.38
C ILE A 876 7.27 13.91 17.76
N ALA A 877 6.00 14.28 17.54
CA ALA A 877 5.51 15.60 17.90
C ALA A 877 5.64 15.88 19.41
N HIS A 878 5.34 14.91 20.28
CA HIS A 878 5.51 15.03 21.72
C HIS A 878 6.98 15.24 22.10
N TYR A 879 7.92 14.46 21.57
CA TYR A 879 9.36 14.63 21.82
C TYR A 879 9.86 16.03 21.44
N GLN A 880 9.45 16.54 20.28
CA GLN A 880 9.84 17.87 19.81
C GLN A 880 9.26 19.00 20.70
N ILE A 881 8.00 18.87 21.11
CA ILE A 881 7.36 19.81 22.05
C ILE A 881 8.07 19.80 23.40
N GLU A 882 8.34 18.62 23.97
CA GLU A 882 8.93 18.49 25.31
C GLU A 882 10.39 18.98 25.35
N ALA A 883 11.14 18.81 24.26
CA ALA A 883 12.47 19.40 24.10
C ALA A 883 12.42 20.94 24.14
N ALA A 884 11.50 21.54 23.39
CA ALA A 884 11.30 22.99 23.40
C ALA A 884 10.83 23.49 24.78
N LEU A 885 9.83 22.86 25.40
CA LEU A 885 9.33 23.25 26.72
C LEU A 885 10.40 23.16 27.82
N ARG A 886 11.27 22.15 27.77
CA ARG A 886 12.41 22.01 28.69
C ARG A 886 13.41 23.16 28.51
N PHE A 887 13.77 23.45 27.26
CA PHE A 887 14.66 24.57 26.94
C PHE A 887 14.08 25.92 27.41
N GLU A 888 12.79 26.17 27.14
CA GLU A 888 12.11 27.42 27.52
C GLU A 888 12.08 27.63 29.04
N HIS A 889 11.93 26.55 29.81
CA HIS A 889 12.03 26.59 31.26
C HIS A 889 13.45 26.88 31.76
N GLU A 890 14.46 26.21 31.20
CA GLU A 890 15.87 26.36 31.60
C GLU A 890 16.43 27.75 31.26
N HIS A 891 16.01 28.34 30.14
CA HIS A 891 16.57 29.59 29.61
C HIS A 891 15.68 30.82 29.82
N GLY A 892 14.40 30.66 30.19
CA GLY A 892 13.48 31.76 30.44
C GLY A 892 13.09 32.58 29.19
N ARG A 893 13.31 32.04 27.99
CA ARG A 893 12.93 32.62 26.69
C ARG A 893 12.36 31.56 25.78
N GLN A 894 11.63 31.99 24.73
CA GLN A 894 11.15 31.10 23.68
C GLN A 894 12.31 30.39 22.96
N PHE A 895 12.09 29.13 22.59
CA PHE A 895 13.01 28.34 21.75
C PHE A 895 12.83 28.70 20.27
N ASP A 896 13.93 28.80 19.52
CA ASP A 896 13.90 28.95 18.05
C ASP A 896 14.92 28.00 17.43
N ALA A 897 14.45 26.99 16.69
CA ALA A 897 15.29 25.96 16.10
C ALA A 897 16.35 26.52 15.13
N LEU A 898 16.08 27.64 14.44
CA LEU A 898 17.05 28.26 13.51
C LEU A 898 18.25 28.88 14.23
N VAL A 899 18.06 29.30 15.49
CA VAL A 899 19.09 29.96 16.30
C VAL A 899 19.75 28.97 17.26
N ASP A 900 18.94 28.09 17.86
CA ASP A 900 19.33 27.18 18.93
C ASP A 900 19.80 25.81 18.42
N CYS A 901 19.48 25.44 17.17
CA CYS A 901 19.88 24.19 16.52
C CYS A 901 20.35 24.41 15.06
N PRO A 902 21.38 25.23 14.79
CA PRO A 902 21.81 25.54 13.42
C PRO A 902 22.30 24.32 12.63
N GLU A 903 22.74 23.24 13.31
CA GLU A 903 23.12 21.96 12.68
C GLU A 903 21.90 21.14 12.20
N ALA A 904 20.67 21.49 12.60
CA ALA A 904 19.43 20.77 12.22
C ALA A 904 18.78 21.28 10.92
N THR A 905 19.38 22.30 10.27
CA THR A 905 18.93 22.88 9.01
C THR A 905 20.09 23.00 8.02
N GLU A 906 19.93 22.43 6.82
CA GLU A 906 20.92 22.62 5.75
C GLU A 906 21.07 24.09 5.34
N PRO A 907 22.26 24.50 4.86
CA PRO A 907 22.51 25.87 4.44
C PRO A 907 21.65 26.22 3.22
N ALA A 908 21.09 27.43 3.24
CA ALA A 908 20.42 27.98 2.07
C ALA A 908 21.38 28.00 0.87
N ILE A 909 20.92 27.48 -0.27
CA ILE A 909 21.59 27.61 -1.57
C ILE A 909 21.83 29.11 -1.79
N PRO A 910 23.08 29.58 -1.94
CA PRO A 910 23.32 30.98 -2.26
C PRO A 910 22.72 31.28 -3.62
N GLU A 911 21.85 32.30 -3.69
CA GLU A 911 21.45 32.87 -4.97
C GLU A 911 22.71 33.30 -5.71
N ILE A 912 22.89 32.81 -6.94
CA ILE A 912 24.05 33.15 -7.77
C ILE A 912 23.81 34.55 -8.33
N GLU A 913 24.06 35.57 -7.52
CA GLU A 913 24.22 36.93 -8.02
C GLU A 913 25.49 37.02 -8.87
N SER A 914 25.29 37.41 -10.12
CA SER A 914 26.34 37.47 -11.14
C SER A 914 27.13 38.78 -11.02
N GLU A 915 28.26 38.78 -10.33
CA GLU A 915 29.26 39.85 -10.46
C GLU A 915 30.63 39.33 -10.90
N SER A 916 31.39 40.23 -11.54
CA SER A 916 32.53 39.92 -12.39
C SER A 916 33.79 40.66 -11.92
N ALA A 917 34.97 40.18 -12.37
CA ALA A 917 36.31 40.69 -12.05
C ALA A 917 36.79 40.42 -10.60
N ASN A 918 38.09 40.26 -10.29
CA ASN A 918 39.30 40.37 -11.12
C ASN A 918 40.35 39.32 -10.69
N ILE A 919 41.30 39.00 -11.58
CA ILE A 919 42.48 38.18 -11.27
C ILE A 919 43.62 39.10 -10.81
N GLU A 920 44.07 38.99 -9.57
CA GLU A 920 45.47 39.24 -9.19
C GLU A 920 45.92 38.20 -8.15
N ALA A 921 47.19 37.84 -8.21
CA ALA A 921 47.80 36.83 -7.34
C ALA A 921 48.97 37.44 -6.57
N GLU A 922 49.10 37.12 -5.28
CA GLU A 922 50.39 37.20 -4.62
C GLU A 922 50.52 36.21 -3.46
N SER A 923 51.77 35.82 -3.19
CA SER A 923 52.18 34.75 -2.28
C SER A 923 52.44 35.26 -0.86
N ASN A 924 52.27 34.40 0.18
CA ASN A 924 53.41 34.02 1.05
C ASN A 924 53.09 32.98 2.16
N THR A 925 54.07 32.07 2.33
CA THR A 925 54.59 31.43 3.57
C THR A 925 53.66 30.94 4.69
N SER A 926 53.72 29.62 4.90
CA SER A 926 53.87 28.89 6.19
C SER A 926 53.49 29.57 7.51
N ASP A 927 52.66 28.89 8.31
CA ASP A 927 53.13 28.30 9.58
C ASP A 927 52.17 27.21 10.11
N GLU A 928 52.73 26.29 10.92
CA GLU A 928 51.97 25.23 11.58
C GLU A 928 51.14 25.79 12.74
N ILE A 929 49.80 25.71 12.64
CA ILE A 929 48.91 25.93 13.79
C ILE A 929 47.94 24.75 13.88
N THR A 930 48.23 23.82 14.80
CA THR A 930 47.26 22.83 15.29
C THR A 930 46.03 23.55 15.85
N PRO A 931 44.81 23.32 15.32
CA PRO A 931 43.60 23.79 15.97
C PRO A 931 43.39 23.00 17.28
N PRO A 932 42.80 23.63 18.32
CA PRO A 932 42.61 22.98 19.60
C PRO A 932 41.60 21.84 19.50
N ILE A 933 41.82 20.79 20.29
CA ILE A 933 40.84 19.72 20.49
C ILE A 933 39.67 20.30 21.31
N SER A 934 38.67 20.86 20.64
CA SER A 934 37.38 21.19 21.22
C SER A 934 36.55 19.93 21.38
N THR A 935 36.68 19.26 22.53
CA THR A 935 35.70 18.26 22.98
C THR A 935 34.39 18.96 23.37
N SER A 936 33.65 19.41 22.36
CA SER A 936 32.24 19.81 22.46
C SER A 936 31.45 18.89 21.56
N THR A 937 31.04 17.73 22.09
CA THR A 937 29.93 16.98 21.52
C THR A 937 28.68 17.84 21.62
N SER A 938 28.37 18.58 20.55
CA SER A 938 27.09 19.24 20.34
C SER A 938 26.00 18.16 20.38
N THR A 939 25.33 18.01 21.52
CA THR A 939 24.10 17.24 21.61
C THR A 939 22.98 18.17 21.20
N SER A 940 22.45 17.98 19.98
CA SER A 940 21.25 18.67 19.49
C SER A 940 20.18 18.69 20.58
N ILE A 941 19.57 19.86 20.80
CA ILE A 941 18.49 20.03 21.78
C ILE A 941 17.23 19.27 21.32
N LEU A 942 16.99 19.25 20.01
CA LEU A 942 15.89 18.53 19.38
C LEU A 942 16.24 17.04 19.18
N PRO A 943 15.38 16.09 19.59
CA PRO A 943 15.62 14.65 19.44
C PRO A 943 15.68 14.15 17.99
N PHE A 944 15.05 14.86 17.05
CA PHE A 944 15.08 14.56 15.62
C PHE A 944 15.44 15.82 14.84
N SER A 945 16.41 15.71 13.93
CA SER A 945 16.71 16.76 12.95
C SER A 945 15.70 16.75 11.80
N LYS A 946 15.73 17.77 10.94
CA LYS A 946 14.91 17.77 9.72
C LYS A 946 15.22 16.57 8.82
N ALA A 947 16.50 16.24 8.64
CA ALA A 947 16.94 15.11 7.81
C ALA A 947 16.45 13.75 8.36
N ASP A 948 16.46 13.58 9.69
CA ASP A 948 15.88 12.38 10.31
C ASP A 948 14.39 12.25 9.98
N LEU A 949 13.64 13.36 10.01
CA LEU A 949 12.20 13.36 9.71
C LEU A 949 11.89 13.17 8.23
N ASP A 950 12.70 13.71 7.32
CA ASP A 950 12.55 13.48 5.88
C ASP A 950 12.78 11.98 5.56
N ALA A 951 13.83 11.36 6.13
CA ALA A 951 14.07 9.92 6.00
C ALA A 951 12.97 9.05 6.66
N GLN A 952 12.42 9.49 7.80
CA GLN A 952 11.27 8.83 8.43
C GLN A 952 10.01 8.92 7.55
N LEU A 953 9.76 10.03 6.85
CA LEU A 953 8.61 10.17 5.95
C LEU A 953 8.71 9.22 4.75
N GLU A 954 9.88 9.13 4.12
CA GLU A 954 10.15 8.20 3.01
C GLU A 954 9.97 6.73 3.41
N TYR A 955 10.39 6.37 4.64
CA TYR A 955 10.19 5.03 5.18
C TYR A 955 8.73 4.76 5.61
N HIS A 956 8.06 5.73 6.27
CA HIS A 956 6.73 5.53 6.83
C HIS A 956 5.61 5.50 5.80
N ALA A 957 5.69 6.30 4.73
CA ALA A 957 4.61 6.41 3.73
C ALA A 957 4.17 5.04 3.13
N PRO A 958 5.07 4.21 2.56
CA PRO A 958 4.68 2.92 2.00
C PRO A 958 4.22 1.90 3.06
N VAL A 959 4.77 1.96 4.28
CA VAL A 959 4.39 1.05 5.37
C VAL A 959 3.00 1.42 5.92
N LEU A 960 2.70 2.70 6.12
CA LEU A 960 1.37 3.18 6.51
C LEU A 960 0.31 2.83 5.46
N ALA A 961 0.59 3.03 4.17
CA ALA A 961 -0.31 2.63 3.10
C ALA A 961 -0.59 1.11 3.13
N ARG A 962 0.42 0.28 3.42
CA ARG A 962 0.26 -1.17 3.58
C ARG A 962 -0.51 -1.58 4.85
N LEU A 963 -0.36 -0.84 5.95
CA LEU A 963 -1.14 -1.06 7.17
C LEU A 963 -2.63 -0.73 6.94
N HIS A 964 -2.92 0.35 6.21
CA HIS A 964 -4.28 0.66 5.77
C HIS A 964 -4.84 -0.39 4.81
N ASP A 965 -4.07 -0.85 3.80
CA ASP A 965 -4.44 -2.00 2.95
C ASP A 965 -4.87 -3.21 3.84
N VAL A 966 -4.12 -3.53 4.91
CA VAL A 966 -4.45 -4.64 5.81
C VAL A 966 -5.74 -4.39 6.60
N GLU A 967 -6.01 -3.19 7.10
CA GLU A 967 -7.25 -2.87 7.82
C GLU A 967 -8.48 -2.97 6.88
N ASP A 968 -8.39 -2.35 5.70
CA ASP A 968 -9.47 -2.31 4.71
C ASP A 968 -9.74 -3.71 4.14
N PHE A 969 -8.71 -4.44 3.72
CA PHE A 969 -8.90 -5.81 3.19
C PHE A 969 -9.29 -6.82 4.27
N SER A 970 -8.88 -6.65 5.53
CA SER A 970 -9.39 -7.49 6.64
C SER A 970 -10.87 -7.23 6.90
N THR A 971 -11.28 -5.97 6.84
CA THR A 971 -12.69 -5.58 6.93
C THR A 971 -13.50 -6.16 5.77
N GLN A 972 -13.03 -5.98 4.53
CA GLN A 972 -13.61 -6.57 3.32
C GLN A 972 -13.67 -8.10 3.40
N HIS A 973 -12.65 -8.78 3.94
CA HIS A 973 -12.62 -10.24 4.10
C HIS A 973 -13.79 -10.73 4.95
N TRP A 974 -14.04 -10.11 6.10
CA TRP A 974 -15.12 -10.54 6.98
C TRP A 974 -16.51 -10.16 6.47
N VAL A 975 -16.66 -9.06 5.74
CA VAL A 975 -17.93 -8.74 5.05
C VAL A 975 -18.17 -9.70 3.87
N CYS A 976 -17.15 -10.02 3.08
CA CYS A 976 -17.25 -11.04 2.03
C CYS A 976 -17.58 -12.41 2.63
N MET A 977 -16.97 -12.80 3.75
CA MET A 977 -17.27 -14.07 4.43
C MET A 977 -18.71 -14.09 4.97
N PHE A 978 -19.21 -12.97 5.47
CA PHE A 978 -20.62 -12.81 5.83
C PHE A 978 -21.54 -12.99 4.60
N LEU A 979 -21.28 -12.23 3.53
CA LEU A 979 -22.11 -12.23 2.33
C LEU A 979 -22.05 -13.57 1.59
N PHE A 980 -20.90 -14.23 1.50
CA PHE A 980 -20.72 -15.56 0.93
C PHE A 980 -21.60 -16.60 1.64
N ARG A 981 -21.65 -16.56 2.97
CA ARG A 981 -22.48 -17.46 3.80
C ARG A 981 -23.96 -17.14 3.72
N ALA A 982 -24.33 -15.86 3.69
CA ALA A 982 -25.72 -15.44 3.53
C ALA A 982 -26.25 -15.75 2.12
N PHE A 983 -25.51 -15.40 1.07
CA PHE A 983 -25.93 -15.51 -0.33
C PHE A 983 -25.93 -16.96 -0.85
N TYR A 984 -24.85 -17.72 -0.69
CA TYR A 984 -24.76 -19.09 -1.24
C TYR A 984 -25.33 -20.18 -0.34
N PHE A 985 -25.49 -19.93 0.97
CA PHE A 985 -25.92 -20.94 1.95
C PHE A 985 -27.15 -20.53 2.75
N ALA A 986 -27.76 -19.38 2.48
CA ALA A 986 -28.96 -18.87 3.15
C ALA A 986 -28.86 -18.85 4.69
N GLU A 987 -27.66 -18.56 5.23
CA GLU A 987 -27.49 -18.45 6.69
C GLU A 987 -28.20 -17.23 7.31
N CYS A 988 -28.51 -16.21 6.51
CA CYS A 988 -29.22 -15.01 6.91
C CYS A 988 -29.93 -14.38 5.70
N ASP A 989 -31.11 -13.78 5.91
CA ASP A 989 -31.84 -13.05 4.86
C ASP A 989 -31.15 -11.72 4.51
N LEU A 990 -30.80 -11.56 3.23
CA LEU A 990 -30.30 -10.31 2.66
C LEU A 990 -31.44 -9.49 2.02
N PRO A 991 -31.29 -8.16 1.93
CA PRO A 991 -32.11 -7.34 1.02
C PRO A 991 -32.02 -7.84 -0.44
N GLU A 992 -33.10 -7.64 -1.21
CA GLU A 992 -33.15 -8.00 -2.64
C GLU A 992 -32.21 -7.12 -3.49
N THR A 993 -32.06 -5.86 -3.12
CA THR A 993 -31.16 -4.87 -3.74
C THR A 993 -30.41 -4.08 -2.68
N PHE A 994 -29.26 -3.52 -3.08
CA PHE A 994 -28.40 -2.68 -2.28
C PHE A 994 -28.12 -1.36 -3.02
N PRO A 995 -28.13 -0.22 -2.30
CA PRO A 995 -27.73 1.06 -2.84
C PRO A 995 -26.22 1.08 -3.09
N CYS A 996 -25.82 1.31 -4.34
CA CYS A 996 -24.44 1.34 -4.79
C CYS A 996 -24.13 2.69 -5.43
N LEU A 997 -23.06 3.34 -4.95
CA LEU A 997 -22.54 4.57 -5.55
C LEU A 997 -21.48 4.21 -6.59
N ILE A 998 -21.72 4.60 -7.84
CA ILE A 998 -20.80 4.41 -8.97
C ILE A 998 -19.55 5.28 -8.78
N ARG A 999 -18.35 4.75 -9.01
CA ARG A 999 -17.09 5.50 -9.00
C ARG A 999 -16.53 5.61 -10.42
N ILE A 1000 -15.61 4.74 -10.81
CA ILE A 1000 -14.85 4.83 -12.07
C ILE A 1000 -15.28 3.70 -13.03
N PRO A 1001 -15.47 3.96 -14.34
CA PRO A 1001 -15.77 2.92 -15.32
C PRO A 1001 -14.59 1.94 -15.49
N ARG A 1002 -14.88 0.64 -15.53
CA ARG A 1002 -13.90 -0.42 -15.75
C ARG A 1002 -13.83 -0.79 -17.23
N ASN A 1003 -12.88 -0.21 -17.95
CA ASN A 1003 -12.57 -0.58 -19.33
C ASN A 1003 -11.86 -1.95 -19.42
N ARG A 1004 -12.61 -3.05 -19.20
CA ARG A 1004 -12.14 -4.42 -19.46
C ARG A 1004 -12.18 -4.74 -20.97
N PRO A 1005 -11.17 -5.38 -21.58
CA PRO A 1005 -11.18 -5.65 -23.01
C PRO A 1005 -12.17 -6.75 -23.46
N ARG A 1006 -12.98 -6.40 -24.46
CA ARG A 1006 -13.59 -7.25 -25.50
C ARG A 1006 -14.64 -8.32 -25.17
N HIS A 1007 -14.78 -8.88 -23.96
CA HIS A 1007 -15.73 -10.00 -23.75
C HIS A 1007 -16.57 -9.96 -22.46
N GLU A 1008 -16.57 -8.86 -21.70
CA GLU A 1008 -17.44 -8.68 -20.54
C GLU A 1008 -18.32 -7.44 -20.71
N ASP A 1009 -19.52 -7.47 -20.11
CA ASP A 1009 -20.44 -6.32 -20.10
C ASP A 1009 -19.78 -5.09 -19.42
N PRO A 1010 -20.11 -3.86 -19.83
CA PRO A 1010 -19.57 -2.65 -19.21
C PRO A 1010 -19.90 -2.63 -17.71
N GLY A 1011 -18.86 -2.46 -16.90
CA GLY A 1011 -18.95 -2.45 -15.45
C GLY A 1011 -18.25 -1.24 -14.84
N TYR A 1012 -18.58 -0.95 -13.58
CA TYR A 1012 -18.03 0.15 -12.81
C TYR A 1012 -17.43 -0.36 -11.51
N SER A 1013 -16.35 0.26 -11.04
CA SER A 1013 -15.99 0.22 -9.62
C SER A 1013 -17.03 1.03 -8.85
N ALA A 1014 -17.47 0.55 -7.70
CA ALA A 1014 -18.54 1.14 -6.91
C ALA A 1014 -18.37 0.85 -5.42
N SER A 1015 -19.17 1.50 -4.58
CA SER A 1015 -19.27 1.20 -3.14
C SER A 1015 -20.71 0.97 -2.70
N VAL A 1016 -20.96 -0.07 -1.93
CA VAL A 1016 -22.26 -0.36 -1.32
C VAL A 1016 -22.47 0.58 -0.13
N THR A 1017 -23.30 1.62 -0.30
CA THR A 1017 -23.29 2.79 0.59
C THR A 1017 -23.77 2.50 2.01
N ASN A 1018 -24.69 1.55 2.15
CA ASN A 1018 -25.26 1.11 3.44
C ASN A 1018 -24.43 0.05 4.17
N LEU A 1019 -23.39 -0.50 3.53
CA LEU A 1019 -22.45 -1.47 4.11
C LEU A 1019 -21.04 -0.90 4.32
N GLY A 1020 -20.62 0.09 3.52
CA GLY A 1020 -19.26 0.62 3.57
C GLY A 1020 -18.21 -0.19 2.81
N ILE A 1021 -18.63 -1.05 1.87
CA ILE A 1021 -17.71 -1.94 1.14
C ILE A 1021 -17.56 -1.57 -0.33
N GLU A 1022 -16.38 -1.85 -0.88
CA GLU A 1022 -16.14 -1.75 -2.32
C GLU A 1022 -16.72 -2.96 -3.06
N CYS A 1023 -17.21 -2.71 -4.27
CA CYS A 1023 -17.88 -3.68 -5.11
C CYS A 1023 -17.71 -3.37 -6.59
N THR A 1024 -18.13 -4.31 -7.44
CA THR A 1024 -18.21 -4.12 -8.89
C THR A 1024 -19.67 -4.17 -9.31
N VAL A 1025 -20.12 -3.17 -10.08
CA VAL A 1025 -21.48 -3.11 -10.61
C VAL A 1025 -21.43 -3.32 -12.12
N THR A 1026 -22.01 -4.42 -12.61
CA THR A 1026 -22.23 -4.65 -14.03
C THR A 1026 -23.54 -3.99 -14.48
N VAL A 1027 -23.55 -3.41 -15.67
CA VAL A 1027 -24.74 -2.75 -16.24
C VAL A 1027 -25.25 -3.58 -17.41
N PRO A 1028 -26.36 -4.34 -17.25
CA PRO A 1028 -26.87 -5.18 -18.33
C PRO A 1028 -27.38 -4.31 -19.49
N PRO A 1029 -27.34 -4.79 -20.75
CA PRO A 1029 -27.82 -4.03 -21.92
C PRO A 1029 -29.31 -3.61 -21.85
N SER A 1030 -30.10 -4.25 -20.98
CA SER A 1030 -31.51 -3.93 -20.70
C SER A 1030 -31.70 -2.88 -19.60
N PHE A 1031 -30.64 -2.33 -19.01
CA PHE A 1031 -30.73 -1.35 -17.93
C PHE A 1031 -31.32 -0.01 -18.44
N PRO A 1032 -32.42 0.47 -17.85
CA PRO A 1032 -33.00 1.77 -18.20
C PRO A 1032 -32.08 2.90 -17.73
N ASP A 1033 -32.05 4.02 -18.46
CA ASP A 1033 -31.26 5.20 -18.10
C ASP A 1033 -29.73 4.96 -18.03
N SER A 1034 -29.21 3.99 -18.79
CA SER A 1034 -27.75 3.73 -18.89
C SER A 1034 -26.96 4.93 -19.45
N ASP A 1035 -27.61 5.81 -20.21
CA ASP A 1035 -27.09 7.09 -20.70
C ASP A 1035 -26.95 8.18 -19.60
N LYS A 1036 -27.55 7.97 -18.43
CA LYS A 1036 -27.51 8.88 -17.27
C LYS A 1036 -26.53 8.44 -16.18
N LEU A 1037 -25.86 7.29 -16.36
CA LEU A 1037 -24.83 6.81 -15.43
C LEU A 1037 -23.56 7.65 -15.60
N ASP A 1038 -23.07 8.19 -14.49
CA ASP A 1038 -21.86 8.99 -14.42
C ASP A 1038 -21.18 8.77 -13.04
N VAL A 1039 -19.99 9.36 -12.84
CA VAL A 1039 -19.25 9.29 -11.58
C VAL A 1039 -20.10 9.81 -10.43
N TYR A 1040 -20.21 9.02 -9.36
CA TYR A 1040 -21.07 9.24 -8.19
C TYR A 1040 -22.59 9.25 -8.46
N SER A 1041 -23.08 8.58 -9.50
CA SER A 1041 -24.50 8.20 -9.62
C SER A 1041 -24.87 7.10 -8.61
N LEU A 1042 -26.10 7.13 -8.09
CA LEU A 1042 -26.64 6.11 -7.17
C LEU A 1042 -27.57 5.15 -7.92
N VAL A 1043 -27.31 3.85 -7.77
CA VAL A 1043 -28.11 2.77 -8.36
C VAL A 1043 -28.52 1.75 -7.29
N GLU A 1044 -29.67 1.11 -7.48
CA GLU A 1044 -30.01 -0.15 -6.79
C GLU A 1044 -29.45 -1.31 -7.60
N ALA A 1045 -28.67 -2.19 -6.96
CA ALA A 1045 -28.07 -3.36 -7.59
C ALA A 1045 -28.29 -4.63 -6.74
N LYS A 1046 -28.42 -5.78 -7.40
CA LYS A 1046 -28.59 -7.10 -6.74
C LYS A 1046 -27.26 -7.86 -6.75
N ILE A 1047 -26.93 -8.58 -5.68
CA ILE A 1047 -25.71 -9.42 -5.66
C ILE A 1047 -25.86 -10.56 -6.67
N ILE A 1048 -24.84 -10.76 -7.51
CA ILE A 1048 -24.74 -11.89 -8.45
C ILE A 1048 -23.62 -12.86 -8.09
N SER A 1049 -22.54 -12.37 -7.47
CA SER A 1049 -21.47 -13.22 -6.94
C SER A 1049 -20.73 -12.60 -5.76
N VAL A 1050 -20.17 -13.46 -4.91
CA VAL A 1050 -19.27 -13.09 -3.81
C VAL A 1050 -18.07 -14.02 -3.87
N ASP A 1051 -16.92 -13.52 -4.33
CA ASP A 1051 -15.70 -14.31 -4.45
C ASP A 1051 -14.77 -14.08 -3.26
N MET A 1052 -14.65 -15.10 -2.41
CA MET A 1052 -13.75 -15.11 -1.25
C MET A 1052 -12.26 -15.18 -1.62
N ALA A 1053 -11.93 -15.56 -2.85
CA ALA A 1053 -10.54 -15.55 -3.30
C ALA A 1053 -10.07 -14.12 -3.57
N THR A 1054 -10.81 -13.37 -4.40
CA THR A 1054 -10.51 -11.98 -4.78
C THR A 1054 -11.00 -10.94 -3.77
N LEU A 1055 -11.90 -11.30 -2.85
CA LEU A 1055 -12.70 -10.37 -2.02
C LEU A 1055 -13.62 -9.44 -2.82
N GLN A 1056 -14.00 -9.84 -4.04
CA GLN A 1056 -14.87 -9.08 -4.91
C GLN A 1056 -16.34 -9.45 -4.68
N VAL A 1057 -17.16 -8.44 -4.37
CA VAL A 1057 -18.62 -8.54 -4.45
C VAL A 1057 -19.05 -7.97 -5.80
N THR A 1058 -19.67 -8.79 -6.64
CA THR A 1058 -20.22 -8.34 -7.92
C THR A 1058 -21.74 -8.23 -7.82
N LEU A 1059 -22.28 -7.10 -8.25
CA LEU A 1059 -23.69 -6.81 -8.33
C LEU A 1059 -24.09 -6.44 -9.76
N GLU A 1060 -25.33 -6.73 -10.13
CA GLU A 1060 -25.94 -6.30 -11.39
C GLU A 1060 -26.88 -5.12 -11.11
N ALA A 1061 -26.71 -4.02 -11.85
CA ALA A 1061 -27.56 -2.84 -11.71
C ALA A 1061 -29.01 -3.15 -12.13
N VAL A 1062 -29.97 -2.84 -11.25
CA VAL A 1062 -31.40 -3.11 -11.47
C VAL A 1062 -32.18 -1.83 -11.75
N LYS A 1063 -31.84 -0.72 -11.07
CA LYS A 1063 -32.55 0.55 -11.20
C LYS A 1063 -31.63 1.76 -10.93
N PHE A 1064 -31.70 2.77 -11.80
CA PHE A 1064 -31.13 4.10 -11.53
C PHE A 1064 -31.95 4.83 -10.46
N VAL A 1065 -31.29 5.39 -9.43
CA VAL A 1065 -31.96 6.08 -8.31
C VAL A 1065 -31.92 7.60 -8.50
N LYS A 1066 -30.72 8.20 -8.54
CA LYS A 1066 -30.48 9.62 -8.80
C LYS A 1066 -29.04 9.86 -9.27
N PRO A 1067 -28.78 10.92 -10.06
CA PRO A 1067 -27.41 11.35 -10.38
C PRO A 1067 -26.72 11.94 -9.14
N PHE A 1068 -25.44 12.27 -9.26
CA PHE A 1068 -24.74 13.05 -8.24
C PHE A 1068 -25.42 14.40 -7.99
N GLU A 1069 -25.77 14.64 -6.74
CA GLU A 1069 -26.27 15.90 -6.20
C GLU A 1069 -25.67 16.06 -4.79
N ARG A 1070 -25.60 17.28 -4.25
CA ARG A 1070 -25.24 17.49 -2.85
C ARG A 1070 -26.43 18.07 -2.09
N THR A 1071 -26.73 17.52 -0.91
CA THR A 1071 -27.90 17.89 -0.09
C THR A 1071 -27.53 17.99 1.40
N GLY A 1072 -28.41 18.58 2.23
CA GLY A 1072 -28.23 18.68 3.69
C GLY A 1072 -28.05 20.10 4.22
N GLU A 1073 -27.53 20.26 5.44
CA GLU A 1073 -27.27 21.57 6.09
C GLU A 1073 -26.24 22.46 5.32
N TRP A 1074 -25.58 21.91 4.29
CA TRP A 1074 -24.38 22.46 3.64
C TRP A 1074 -24.41 22.30 2.10
N ALA A 1075 -25.60 22.36 1.51
CA ALA A 1075 -25.85 22.30 0.07
C ALA A 1075 -26.34 23.64 -0.49
#